data_AF-A0A821K041-F1
#
_entry.id   AF-A0A821K041-F1
#
_cell.length_a   1.000
_cell.length_b   1.000
_cell.length_c   1.000
_cell.angle_alpha   90.00
_cell.angle_beta   90.00
_cell.angle_gamma   90.00
#
_symmetry.space_group_name_H-M   'P 1'
#
loop_
_entity.id
_entity.type
_entity.pdbx_description
1 polymer ?
#
loop_
_entity_poly.entity_id
_entity_poly.type
_entity_poly.pdbx_seq_one_letter_code
_entity_poly.pdbx_strand_id
1 'polypeptide(L)'
;MNIDSVSINQFDLFLFDLDGTLVNTEELHYQAYRNAFESFCLEIPHSSFTFNEYCRYAHFDDVSMKEFVGKQTVLPYEKIYSKKKEEFLRLLDGNLQFIEGAEALLKYLIQKNIKTAIVTHSDSDILGKILSKIPLLTNITYMITRNDYTNRKPNPECYIKALNHFQDCKNPIGFEDSYKGYISLVRSNVTSVFIGEESYYFFNKIKPQNHFRNFNTIKWESIKSTIENYTNFVDVCLDRYMKSIQLCREKFTIIIKHIISLIKNYQGNIYLTGIGKNALICRKSVSTWQCLGISCHFLNIPDLFHGEFGILKEDDIIIYISNSGNTDELLKCCQYVKEHFAVLQIGLTIKKDCSLKDLVNFHYSITEDENIYEIDSINMTPTTTSTLFLMLLDMLGVKLAEEQELTVEKFKRNHPGGELGKVQNNIIDYVVIVASGLGSRMFPLTKYIPKILITFKNRPFIQHMIEYWQMYCKKIIIICNSIYNELIKFYCENYFMVKIIHFDDGSPGTADTIHRSIKQEYYGKNILFTWCDILPEAEININQLSQSTIFTYGDECRYGLIDGNRIEKLSNGNGNIIGIYYIKSYRGFPNYTVGDDICDTFTVNYPKFLEYKLYSLIDIGDMMKLRKYNSQLLSLSFQTRFFNEIVKGIDDNTLIKRSLDAQGDEIIKKEINWYRNIKSNNNYTPKIYKFGRNTFEMEQLNAKPIYRVFDELYEDQKLNIISDIIEILDDLHSNKISIEKDILMQDTKIECYDKVYQFMTFQIN
;
A
#
# COMPACT_ATOMS: atom_id res chain seq x y z
N MET A 1 9.44 -37.31 -30.50
CA MET A 1 8.43 -36.43 -31.13
C MET A 1 8.97 -35.01 -31.07
N ASN A 2 9.01 -34.27 -32.17
CA ASN A 2 9.33 -32.84 -32.14
C ASN A 2 8.09 -32.08 -31.64
N ILE A 3 8.21 -31.32 -30.55
CA ILE A 3 7.05 -30.67 -29.91
C ILE A 3 6.81 -29.24 -30.38
N ASP A 4 7.72 -28.66 -31.18
CA ASP A 4 7.45 -27.39 -31.84
C ASP A 4 6.26 -27.58 -32.79
N SER A 5 5.18 -26.80 -32.58
CA SER A 5 3.89 -26.86 -33.30
C SER A 5 2.94 -28.02 -32.95
N VAL A 6 3.11 -28.65 -31.79
CA VAL A 6 2.16 -29.66 -31.29
C VAL A 6 1.14 -29.00 -30.36
N SER A 7 -0.14 -29.36 -30.51
CA SER A 7 -1.18 -28.92 -29.57
C SER A 7 -0.90 -29.47 -28.17
N ILE A 8 -0.81 -28.58 -27.17
CA ILE A 8 -0.51 -28.97 -25.78
C ILE A 8 -1.50 -30.00 -25.22
N ASN A 9 -2.74 -30.00 -25.73
CA ASN A 9 -3.82 -30.88 -25.29
C ASN A 9 -3.65 -32.34 -25.74
N GLN A 10 -2.62 -32.63 -26.55
CA GLN A 10 -2.27 -34.01 -26.91
C GLN A 10 -1.59 -34.77 -25.76
N PHE A 11 -1.02 -34.04 -24.79
CA PHE A 11 -0.37 -34.59 -23.62
C PHE A 11 -1.36 -34.64 -22.45
N ASP A 12 -1.42 -35.77 -21.76
CA ASP A 12 -2.34 -36.03 -20.65
C ASP A 12 -1.64 -36.10 -19.28
N LEU A 13 -0.31 -35.96 -19.27
CA LEU A 13 0.51 -35.87 -18.06
C LEU A 13 1.76 -35.02 -18.31
N PHE A 14 2.00 -34.04 -17.43
CA PHE A 14 3.20 -33.19 -17.45
C PHE A 14 4.07 -33.50 -16.23
N LEU A 15 5.29 -33.96 -16.48
CA LEU A 15 6.31 -34.25 -15.48
C LEU A 15 7.32 -33.10 -15.45
N PHE A 16 7.56 -32.50 -14.30
CA PHE A 16 8.50 -31.39 -14.17
C PHE A 16 9.59 -31.75 -13.16
N ASP A 17 10.86 -31.56 -13.55
CA ASP A 17 11.84 -31.26 -12.51
C ASP A 17 11.51 -29.90 -11.86
N LEU A 18 12.00 -29.67 -10.65
CA LEU A 18 11.70 -28.47 -9.89
C LEU A 18 12.80 -27.42 -10.07
N ASP A 19 14.03 -27.81 -9.76
CA ASP A 19 15.15 -26.90 -9.53
C ASP A 19 15.83 -26.61 -10.87
N GLY A 20 15.85 -25.35 -11.30
CA GLY A 20 16.34 -24.98 -12.64
C GLY A 20 15.34 -25.24 -13.77
N THR A 21 14.29 -26.02 -13.52
CA THR A 21 13.18 -26.26 -14.46
C THR A 21 11.94 -25.42 -14.15
N LEU A 22 11.23 -25.63 -13.03
CA LEU A 22 10.04 -24.81 -12.71
C LEU A 22 10.42 -23.50 -12.03
N VAL A 23 11.41 -23.53 -11.14
CA VAL A 23 11.85 -22.40 -10.34
C VAL A 23 13.33 -22.14 -10.54
N ASN A 24 13.73 -20.87 -10.55
CA ASN A 24 15.13 -20.50 -10.69
C ASN A 24 15.87 -20.62 -9.35
N THR A 25 16.27 -21.84 -9.00
CA THR A 25 17.03 -22.13 -7.78
C THR A 25 18.52 -22.39 -8.04
N GLU A 26 18.93 -22.73 -9.26
CA GLU A 26 20.33 -23.02 -9.59
C GLU A 26 21.25 -21.81 -9.39
N GLU A 27 20.81 -20.61 -9.74
CA GLU A 27 21.56 -19.38 -9.49
C GLU A 27 21.75 -19.14 -7.98
N LEU A 28 20.72 -19.49 -7.18
CA LEU A 28 20.79 -19.43 -5.72
C LEU A 28 21.74 -20.50 -5.16
N HIS A 29 21.80 -21.70 -5.75
CA HIS A 29 22.77 -22.72 -5.38
C HIS A 29 24.21 -22.28 -5.66
N TYR A 30 24.45 -21.66 -6.82
CA TYR A 30 25.74 -21.09 -7.19
C TYR A 30 26.16 -19.98 -6.22
N GLN A 31 25.28 -19.00 -5.97
CA GLN A 31 25.51 -17.93 -5.01
C GLN A 31 25.75 -18.48 -3.60
N ALA A 32 25.01 -19.51 -3.18
CA ALA A 32 25.21 -20.15 -1.89
C ALA A 32 26.59 -20.82 -1.78
N TYR A 33 27.12 -21.42 -2.86
CA TYR A 33 28.51 -21.90 -2.87
C TYR A 33 29.51 -20.76 -2.78
N ARG A 34 29.30 -19.64 -3.50
CA ARG A 34 30.15 -18.44 -3.41
C ARG A 34 30.21 -17.89 -1.99
N ASN A 35 29.04 -17.67 -1.37
CA ASN A 35 28.94 -17.20 0.01
C ASN A 35 29.60 -18.20 0.98
N ALA A 36 29.43 -19.51 0.75
CA ALA A 36 30.09 -20.52 1.56
C ALA A 36 31.62 -20.43 1.45
N PHE A 37 32.16 -20.25 0.24
CA PHE A 37 33.60 -20.05 0.06
C PHE A 37 34.11 -18.79 0.77
N GLU A 38 33.41 -17.66 0.62
CA GLU A 38 33.74 -16.39 1.27
C GLU A 38 33.73 -16.48 2.80
N SER A 39 32.74 -17.20 3.37
CA SER A 39 32.62 -17.38 4.82
C SER A 39 33.79 -18.17 5.43
N PHE A 40 34.50 -18.96 4.62
CA PHE A 40 35.73 -19.66 5.00
C PHE A 40 37.01 -18.94 4.51
N CYS A 41 36.89 -17.70 4.05
CA CYS A 41 37.97 -16.90 3.50
C CYS A 41 38.70 -17.58 2.32
N LEU A 42 37.96 -18.37 1.52
CA LEU A 42 38.47 -18.99 0.30
C LEU A 42 38.26 -18.02 -0.86
N GLU A 43 39.32 -17.31 -1.23
CA GLU A 43 39.31 -16.41 -2.39
C GLU A 43 39.32 -17.21 -3.70
N ILE A 44 38.13 -17.57 -4.19
CA ILE A 44 37.98 -18.20 -5.50
C ILE A 44 37.64 -17.10 -6.52
N PRO A 45 38.55 -16.76 -7.44
CA PRO A 45 38.28 -15.76 -8.47
C PRO A 45 37.01 -16.10 -9.26
N HIS A 46 36.22 -15.09 -9.61
CA HIS A 46 35.01 -15.30 -10.42
C HIS A 46 35.30 -16.01 -11.74
N SER A 47 36.46 -15.74 -12.36
CA SER A 47 36.91 -16.41 -13.59
C SER A 47 37.17 -17.92 -13.42
N SER A 48 37.45 -18.38 -12.20
CA SER A 48 37.77 -19.78 -11.90
C SER A 48 36.56 -20.61 -11.46
N PHE A 49 35.47 -19.95 -11.02
CA PHE A 49 34.21 -20.59 -10.63
C PHE A 49 33.04 -19.68 -11.02
N THR A 50 32.70 -19.74 -12.30
CA THR A 50 31.52 -19.10 -12.88
C THR A 50 30.28 -19.97 -12.67
N PHE A 51 29.08 -19.42 -12.93
CA PHE A 51 27.83 -20.21 -12.94
C PHE A 51 27.93 -21.44 -13.86
N ASN A 52 28.51 -21.28 -15.05
CA ASN A 52 28.70 -22.39 -15.99
C ASN A 52 29.65 -23.47 -15.45
N GLU A 53 30.70 -23.09 -14.75
CA GLU A 53 31.61 -24.04 -14.09
C GLU A 53 30.93 -24.71 -12.89
N TYR A 54 30.12 -24.00 -12.12
CA TYR A 54 29.26 -24.60 -11.09
C TYR A 54 28.35 -25.68 -11.70
N CYS A 55 27.58 -25.34 -12.74
CA CYS A 55 26.70 -26.29 -13.43
C CYS A 55 27.47 -27.50 -13.97
N ARG A 56 28.69 -27.28 -14.49
CA ARG A 56 29.59 -28.36 -14.92
C ARG A 56 29.91 -29.32 -13.78
N TYR A 57 30.34 -28.83 -12.61
CA TYR A 57 30.70 -29.70 -11.49
C TYR A 57 29.49 -30.33 -10.81
N ALA A 58 28.41 -29.57 -10.62
CA ALA A 58 27.20 -30.03 -9.94
C ALA A 58 26.41 -31.05 -10.77
N HIS A 59 26.36 -30.89 -12.10
CA HIS A 59 25.52 -31.74 -12.95
C HIS A 59 26.28 -32.95 -13.53
N PHE A 60 27.60 -33.06 -13.37
CA PHE A 60 28.39 -34.18 -13.93
C PHE A 60 28.22 -35.49 -13.15
N ASP A 61 28.69 -35.51 -11.90
CA ASP A 61 28.61 -36.64 -10.98
C ASP A 61 28.56 -36.14 -9.53
N ASP A 62 28.35 -37.03 -8.57
CA ASP A 62 28.19 -36.65 -7.16
C ASP A 62 29.56 -36.30 -6.50
N VAL A 63 30.66 -36.42 -7.24
CA VAL A 63 32.03 -36.34 -6.72
C VAL A 63 32.76 -35.10 -7.24
N SER A 64 32.42 -34.59 -8.42
CA SER A 64 33.12 -33.50 -9.10
C SER A 64 33.06 -32.19 -8.36
N MET A 65 31.90 -31.84 -7.79
CA MET A 65 31.80 -30.66 -6.93
C MET A 65 32.62 -30.84 -5.64
N LYS A 66 32.65 -32.06 -5.09
CA LYS A 66 33.46 -32.39 -3.91
C LYS A 66 34.97 -32.32 -4.21
N GLU A 67 35.41 -32.80 -5.36
CA GLU A 67 36.79 -32.70 -5.83
C GLU A 67 37.19 -31.27 -6.16
N PHE A 68 36.33 -30.50 -6.81
CA PHE A 68 36.56 -29.08 -7.07
C PHE A 68 36.82 -28.35 -5.75
N VAL A 69 35.91 -28.49 -4.77
CA VAL A 69 36.06 -27.88 -3.45
C VAL A 69 37.33 -28.38 -2.75
N GLY A 70 37.60 -29.68 -2.77
CA GLY A 70 38.80 -30.27 -2.15
C GLY A 70 40.13 -29.79 -2.75
N LYS A 71 40.14 -29.28 -3.99
CA LYS A 71 41.33 -28.65 -4.60
C LYS A 71 41.52 -27.20 -4.13
N GLN A 72 40.48 -26.55 -3.63
CA GLN A 72 40.54 -25.15 -3.17
C GLN A 72 40.84 -25.04 -1.68
N THR A 73 40.62 -26.10 -0.90
CA THR A 73 40.77 -26.06 0.55
C THR A 73 41.12 -27.40 1.16
N VAL A 74 41.82 -27.37 2.30
CA VAL A 74 42.06 -28.55 3.16
C VAL A 74 40.86 -28.86 4.08
N LEU A 75 39.85 -28.00 4.10
CA LEU A 75 38.64 -28.23 4.90
C LEU A 75 37.84 -29.41 4.35
N PRO A 76 37.23 -30.23 5.23
CA PRO A 76 36.31 -31.27 4.79
C PRO A 76 35.16 -30.69 3.97
N TYR A 77 34.84 -31.34 2.84
CA TYR A 77 33.76 -30.92 1.94
C TYR A 77 32.43 -30.77 2.68
N GLU A 78 32.16 -31.65 3.64
CA GLU A 78 30.94 -31.67 4.45
C GLU A 78 30.74 -30.35 5.19
N LYS A 79 31.83 -29.67 5.58
CA LYS A 79 31.79 -28.37 6.24
C LYS A 79 31.38 -27.25 5.28
N ILE A 80 31.96 -27.24 4.07
CA ILE A 80 31.61 -26.29 3.00
C ILE A 80 30.15 -26.51 2.56
N TYR A 81 29.76 -27.77 2.37
CA TYR A 81 28.42 -28.14 1.95
C TYR A 81 27.35 -27.78 2.99
N SER A 82 27.64 -27.97 4.28
CA SER A 82 26.74 -27.56 5.36
C SER A 82 26.48 -26.05 5.34
N LYS A 83 27.54 -25.25 5.20
CA LYS A 83 27.43 -23.79 5.10
C LYS A 83 26.74 -23.35 3.81
N LYS A 84 26.98 -24.02 2.68
CA LYS A 84 26.21 -23.83 1.44
C LYS A 84 24.72 -24.08 1.65
N LYS A 85 24.34 -25.11 2.42
CA LYS A 85 22.93 -25.40 2.70
C LYS A 85 22.28 -24.26 3.49
N GLU A 86 23.00 -23.69 4.45
CA GLU A 86 22.55 -22.53 5.24
C GLU A 86 22.37 -21.28 4.36
N GLU A 87 23.38 -20.93 3.57
CA GLU A 87 23.32 -19.79 2.63
C GLU A 87 22.23 -19.95 1.58
N PHE A 88 22.02 -21.17 1.07
CA PHE A 88 20.94 -21.44 0.13
C PHE A 88 19.57 -21.22 0.75
N LEU A 89 19.36 -21.63 2.00
CA LEU A 89 18.11 -21.39 2.72
C LEU A 89 17.88 -19.89 2.97
N ARG A 90 18.94 -19.13 3.26
CA ARG A 90 18.89 -17.67 3.41
C ARG A 90 18.51 -16.98 2.09
N LEU A 91 19.11 -17.40 0.98
CA LEU A 91 18.81 -16.87 -0.36
C LEU A 91 17.38 -17.22 -0.82
N LEU A 92 16.87 -18.38 -0.42
CA LEU A 92 15.47 -18.81 -0.63
C LEU A 92 14.43 -17.89 0.05
N ASP A 93 14.80 -17.15 1.10
CA ASP A 93 13.92 -16.17 1.75
C ASP A 93 13.80 -14.85 0.97
N GLY A 94 14.64 -14.65 -0.06
CA GLY A 94 14.55 -13.56 -1.04
C GLY A 94 13.51 -13.81 -2.15
N ASN A 95 13.76 -13.24 -3.34
CA ASN A 95 12.81 -13.29 -4.46
C ASN A 95 12.97 -14.58 -5.30
N LEU A 96 12.35 -15.68 -4.86
CA LEU A 96 12.25 -16.92 -5.64
C LEU A 96 11.28 -16.72 -6.82
N GLN A 97 11.74 -17.02 -8.04
CA GLN A 97 10.98 -16.80 -9.27
C GLN A 97 10.77 -18.09 -10.06
N PHE A 98 9.67 -18.14 -10.82
CA PHE A 98 9.49 -19.15 -11.86
C PHE A 98 10.52 -18.96 -12.98
N ILE A 99 10.92 -20.06 -13.62
CA ILE A 99 11.55 -19.97 -14.94
C ILE A 99 10.55 -19.34 -15.91
N GLU A 100 11.02 -18.46 -16.80
CA GLU A 100 10.17 -17.71 -17.72
C GLU A 100 9.18 -18.61 -18.47
N GLY A 101 7.88 -18.32 -18.32
CA GLY A 101 6.78 -19.06 -18.92
C GLY A 101 6.27 -20.28 -18.14
N ALA A 102 7.00 -20.75 -17.11
CA ALA A 102 6.60 -21.92 -16.32
C ALA A 102 5.30 -21.67 -15.54
N GLU A 103 5.15 -20.48 -14.95
CA GLU A 103 3.93 -20.08 -14.23
C GLU A 103 2.70 -20.08 -15.15
N ALA A 104 2.87 -19.54 -16.36
CA ALA A 104 1.82 -19.45 -17.36
C ALA A 104 1.36 -20.84 -17.82
N LEU A 105 2.32 -21.72 -18.09
CA LEU A 105 2.06 -23.12 -18.41
C LEU A 105 1.30 -23.82 -17.28
N LEU A 106 1.77 -23.72 -16.03
CA LEU A 106 1.11 -24.36 -14.89
C LEU A 106 -0.34 -23.88 -14.70
N LYS A 107 -0.59 -22.56 -14.81
CA LYS A 107 -1.97 -22.02 -14.73
C LYS A 107 -2.87 -22.60 -15.81
N TYR A 108 -2.36 -22.74 -17.04
CA TYR A 108 -3.10 -23.35 -18.15
C TYR A 108 -3.45 -24.81 -17.85
N LEU A 109 -2.47 -25.60 -17.39
CA LEU A 109 -2.67 -27.02 -17.07
C LEU A 109 -3.69 -27.21 -15.95
N ILE A 110 -3.62 -26.38 -14.89
CA ILE A 110 -4.59 -26.37 -13.79
C ILE A 110 -5.99 -26.04 -14.32
N GLN A 111 -6.14 -24.98 -15.13
CA GLN A 111 -7.43 -24.58 -15.69
C GLN A 111 -8.05 -25.66 -16.59
N LYS A 112 -7.23 -26.39 -17.34
CA LYS A 112 -7.66 -27.50 -18.20
C LYS A 112 -7.77 -28.84 -17.46
N ASN A 113 -7.48 -28.85 -16.15
CA ASN A 113 -7.48 -30.04 -15.33
C ASN A 113 -6.58 -31.16 -15.89
N ILE A 114 -5.44 -30.78 -16.46
CA ILE A 114 -4.42 -31.70 -16.97
C ILE A 114 -3.51 -32.11 -15.80
N LYS A 115 -3.21 -33.41 -15.69
CA LYS A 115 -2.42 -33.97 -14.59
C LYS A 115 -0.97 -33.49 -14.65
N THR A 116 -0.42 -33.18 -13.48
CA THR A 116 0.95 -32.68 -13.33
C THR A 116 1.68 -33.41 -12.21
N ALA A 117 2.99 -33.63 -12.37
CA ALA A 117 3.83 -34.15 -11.31
C ALA A 117 5.17 -33.41 -11.20
N ILE A 118 5.63 -33.16 -9.97
CA ILE A 118 7.02 -32.77 -9.71
C ILE A 118 7.87 -34.01 -9.45
N VAL A 119 9.04 -34.10 -10.06
CA VAL A 119 10.02 -35.17 -9.85
C VAL A 119 11.40 -34.56 -9.57
N THR A 120 11.66 -34.24 -8.31
CA THR A 120 12.85 -33.48 -7.89
C THR A 120 13.89 -34.34 -7.16
N HIS A 121 15.15 -33.87 -7.20
CA HIS A 121 16.25 -34.32 -6.35
C HIS A 121 16.33 -33.60 -5.01
N SER A 122 15.49 -32.60 -4.78
CA SER A 122 15.35 -31.94 -3.49
C SER A 122 14.67 -32.84 -2.47
N ASP A 123 15.07 -32.68 -1.21
CA ASP A 123 14.41 -33.34 -0.07
C ASP A 123 13.04 -32.71 0.22
N SER A 124 12.23 -33.39 1.02
CA SER A 124 10.88 -32.94 1.39
C SER A 124 10.87 -31.59 2.10
N ASP A 125 11.92 -31.27 2.84
CA ASP A 125 12.01 -30.04 3.63
C ASP A 125 12.27 -28.83 2.72
N ILE A 126 13.17 -28.96 1.75
CA ILE A 126 13.45 -27.93 0.74
C ILE A 126 12.21 -27.74 -0.15
N LEU A 127 11.58 -28.82 -0.59
CA LEU A 127 10.34 -28.74 -1.35
C LEU A 127 9.25 -28.00 -0.57
N GLY A 128 9.04 -28.34 0.71
CA GLY A 128 8.06 -27.66 1.56
C GLY A 128 8.31 -26.15 1.68
N LYS A 129 9.58 -25.73 1.75
CA LYS A 129 9.95 -24.31 1.74
C LYS A 129 9.63 -23.65 0.41
N ILE A 130 9.97 -24.27 -0.71
CA ILE A 130 9.62 -23.75 -2.06
C ILE A 130 8.10 -23.62 -2.22
N LEU A 131 7.33 -24.63 -1.83
CA LEU A 131 5.87 -24.60 -1.89
C LEU A 131 5.26 -23.48 -1.03
N SER A 132 5.86 -23.18 0.14
CA SER A 132 5.39 -22.09 1.00
C SER A 132 5.57 -20.70 0.38
N LYS A 133 6.56 -20.55 -0.51
CA LYS A 133 6.87 -19.29 -1.21
C LYS A 133 6.08 -19.16 -2.51
N ILE A 134 5.79 -20.28 -3.18
CA ILE A 134 5.05 -20.33 -4.44
C ILE A 134 3.79 -21.21 -4.28
N PRO A 135 2.68 -20.64 -3.76
CA PRO A 135 1.44 -21.38 -3.51
C PRO A 135 0.86 -22.06 -4.76
N LEU A 136 1.14 -21.56 -5.97
CA LEU A 136 0.64 -22.16 -7.21
C LEU A 136 1.08 -23.62 -7.36
N LEU A 137 2.30 -23.97 -6.93
CA LEU A 137 2.85 -25.33 -7.00
C LEU A 137 2.08 -26.34 -6.13
N THR A 138 1.31 -25.88 -5.14
CA THR A 138 0.47 -26.77 -4.31
C THR A 138 -0.70 -27.40 -5.08
N ASN A 139 -1.00 -26.90 -6.29
CA ASN A 139 -2.03 -27.47 -7.17
C ASN A 139 -1.50 -28.63 -8.05
N ILE A 140 -0.22 -29.00 -7.90
CA ILE A 140 0.36 -30.09 -8.66
C ILE A 140 -0.18 -31.43 -8.14
N THR A 141 -0.56 -32.31 -9.07
CA THR A 141 -1.33 -33.51 -8.77
C THR A 141 -0.55 -34.53 -7.94
N TYR A 142 0.76 -34.64 -8.15
CA TYR A 142 1.62 -35.58 -7.44
C TYR A 142 3.06 -35.08 -7.34
N MET A 143 3.79 -35.46 -6.30
CA MET A 143 5.17 -35.03 -6.10
C MET A 143 6.06 -36.19 -5.67
N ILE A 144 7.24 -36.29 -6.27
CA ILE A 144 8.30 -37.22 -5.94
C ILE A 144 9.53 -36.43 -5.54
N THR A 145 10.03 -36.71 -4.34
CA THR A 145 11.22 -36.11 -3.73
C THR A 145 12.37 -37.10 -3.70
N ARG A 146 13.55 -36.63 -3.30
CA ARG A 146 14.73 -37.50 -3.10
C ARG A 146 14.46 -38.69 -2.17
N ASN A 147 13.54 -38.55 -1.22
CA ASN A 147 13.23 -39.58 -0.22
C ASN A 147 12.41 -40.74 -0.80
N ASP A 148 11.87 -40.58 -2.01
CA ASP A 148 10.91 -41.51 -2.59
C ASP A 148 11.53 -42.59 -3.48
N TYR A 149 12.84 -42.57 -3.75
CA TYR A 149 13.50 -43.55 -4.63
C TYR A 149 14.95 -43.84 -4.22
N THR A 150 15.43 -45.02 -4.61
CA THR A 150 16.74 -45.54 -4.19
C THR A 150 17.85 -45.05 -5.12
N ASN A 151 17.69 -45.29 -6.42
CA ASN A 151 18.70 -44.97 -7.43
C ASN A 151 18.54 -43.52 -7.93
N ARG A 152 19.63 -42.74 -7.87
CA ARG A 152 19.65 -41.33 -8.28
C ARG A 152 19.64 -41.17 -9.81
N LYS A 153 19.18 -40.01 -10.32
CA LYS A 153 19.34 -39.65 -11.74
C LYS A 153 20.85 -39.75 -12.07
N PRO A 154 21.24 -40.41 -13.17
CA PRO A 154 20.48 -40.66 -14.40
C PRO A 154 19.68 -41.98 -14.43
N ASN A 155 19.50 -42.67 -13.32
CA ASN A 155 18.56 -43.81 -13.26
C ASN A 155 17.12 -43.32 -13.42
N PRO A 156 16.26 -43.97 -14.24
CA PRO A 156 14.88 -43.55 -14.48
C PRO A 156 13.89 -43.86 -13.34
N GLU A 157 14.32 -44.48 -12.24
CA GLU A 157 13.45 -44.94 -11.14
C GLU A 157 12.44 -43.87 -10.67
N CYS A 158 12.90 -42.63 -10.48
CA CYS A 158 12.05 -41.53 -10.02
C CYS A 158 10.91 -41.21 -11.01
N TYR A 159 11.20 -41.11 -12.30
CA TYR A 159 10.21 -40.86 -13.35
C TYR A 159 9.31 -42.07 -13.59
N ILE A 160 9.84 -43.30 -13.54
CA ILE A 160 9.04 -44.53 -13.62
C ILE A 160 8.05 -44.59 -12.45
N LYS A 161 8.46 -44.20 -11.24
CA LYS A 161 7.58 -44.14 -10.09
C LYS A 161 6.48 -43.08 -10.26
N ALA A 162 6.76 -41.95 -10.90
CA ALA A 162 5.74 -40.94 -11.25
C ALA A 162 4.74 -41.50 -12.26
N LEU A 163 5.23 -42.14 -13.32
CA LEU A 163 4.39 -42.76 -14.36
C LEU A 163 3.51 -43.87 -13.80
N ASN A 164 4.03 -44.70 -12.89
CA ASN A 164 3.27 -45.77 -12.24
C ASN A 164 2.12 -45.25 -11.35
N HIS A 165 2.17 -44.00 -10.90
CA HIS A 165 1.05 -43.36 -10.20
C HIS A 165 -0.07 -42.96 -11.17
N PHE A 166 0.27 -42.65 -12.42
CA PHE A 166 -0.65 -42.20 -13.48
C PHE A 166 -0.77 -43.23 -14.60
N GLN A 167 -1.12 -44.47 -14.27
CA GLN A 167 -1.18 -45.58 -15.24
C GLN A 167 -2.21 -45.37 -16.37
N ASP A 168 -3.16 -44.46 -16.16
CA ASP A 168 -4.22 -44.12 -17.11
C ASP A 168 -3.80 -43.04 -18.12
N CYS A 169 -2.67 -42.36 -17.91
CA CYS A 169 -2.09 -41.41 -18.85
C CYS A 169 -1.25 -42.12 -19.92
N LYS A 170 -1.50 -41.79 -21.20
CA LYS A 170 -0.90 -42.45 -22.37
C LYS A 170 0.17 -41.61 -23.05
N ASN A 171 0.11 -40.28 -22.91
CA ASN A 171 0.98 -39.34 -23.59
C ASN A 171 1.68 -38.40 -22.59
N PRO A 172 2.62 -38.92 -21.78
CA PRO A 172 3.40 -38.09 -20.86
C PRO A 172 4.46 -37.26 -21.59
N ILE A 173 4.64 -36.03 -21.11
CA ILE A 173 5.74 -35.13 -21.45
C ILE A 173 6.49 -34.71 -20.20
N GLY A 174 7.81 -34.65 -20.26
CA GLY A 174 8.65 -34.24 -19.15
C GLY A 174 9.63 -33.12 -19.48
N PHE A 175 9.97 -32.32 -18.47
CA PHE A 175 10.85 -31.17 -18.56
C PHE A 175 11.99 -31.26 -17.54
N GLU A 176 13.22 -31.03 -18.01
CA GLU A 176 14.46 -31.11 -17.23
C GLU A 176 15.49 -30.11 -17.75
N ASP A 177 16.37 -29.61 -16.89
CA ASP A 177 17.43 -28.65 -17.20
C ASP A 177 18.85 -29.20 -16.96
N SER A 178 18.96 -30.39 -16.37
CA SER A 178 20.24 -31.00 -16.01
C SER A 178 20.62 -32.21 -16.88
N TYR A 179 21.93 -32.45 -17.06
CA TYR A 179 22.43 -33.64 -17.78
C TYR A 179 21.91 -34.95 -17.20
N LYS A 180 22.08 -35.18 -15.89
CA LYS A 180 21.62 -36.41 -15.22
C LYS A 180 20.12 -36.56 -15.34
N GLY A 181 19.39 -35.47 -15.13
CA GLY A 181 17.95 -35.50 -15.08
C GLY A 181 17.32 -35.73 -16.45
N TYR A 182 17.80 -35.05 -17.49
CA TYR A 182 17.35 -35.31 -18.86
C TYR A 182 17.64 -36.75 -19.31
N ILE A 183 18.80 -37.33 -18.97
CA ILE A 183 19.08 -38.74 -19.28
C ILE A 183 18.16 -39.69 -18.51
N SER A 184 17.85 -39.40 -17.25
CA SER A 184 16.85 -40.15 -16.47
C SER A 184 15.47 -40.10 -17.12
N LEU A 185 15.06 -38.91 -17.57
CA LEU A 185 13.79 -38.68 -18.23
C LEU A 185 13.68 -39.43 -19.57
N VAL A 186 14.72 -39.35 -20.42
CA VAL A 186 14.77 -40.11 -21.69
C VAL A 186 14.67 -41.61 -21.44
N ARG A 187 15.35 -42.12 -20.41
CA ARG A 187 15.31 -43.55 -20.04
C ARG A 187 13.96 -44.00 -19.48
N SER A 188 13.12 -43.07 -19.04
CA SER A 188 11.73 -43.36 -18.63
C SER A 188 10.76 -43.48 -19.81
N ASN A 189 11.26 -43.31 -21.05
CA ASN A 189 10.51 -43.49 -22.30
C ASN A 189 9.30 -42.54 -22.45
N VAL A 190 9.49 -41.26 -22.10
CA VAL A 190 8.49 -40.20 -22.26
C VAL A 190 8.97 -39.15 -23.26
N THR A 191 8.04 -38.30 -23.75
CA THR A 191 8.43 -37.14 -24.54
C THR A 191 9.27 -36.22 -23.65
N SER A 192 10.57 -36.12 -23.93
CA SER A 192 11.53 -35.44 -23.07
C SER A 192 11.89 -34.08 -23.64
N VAL A 193 11.90 -33.05 -22.80
CA VAL A 193 12.20 -31.67 -23.15
C VAL A 193 13.33 -31.15 -22.26
N PHE A 194 14.36 -30.60 -22.89
CA PHE A 194 15.45 -29.93 -22.21
C PHE A 194 15.19 -28.42 -22.13
N ILE A 195 15.21 -27.86 -20.92
CA ILE A 195 15.08 -26.42 -20.66
C ILE A 195 16.44 -25.85 -20.28
N GLY A 196 16.96 -24.89 -21.04
CA GLY A 196 18.23 -24.23 -20.72
C GLY A 196 18.94 -23.67 -21.94
N GLU A 197 20.09 -23.04 -21.74
CA GLU A 197 20.88 -22.44 -22.84
C GLU A 197 21.70 -23.48 -23.62
N GLU A 198 21.95 -23.23 -24.91
CA GLU A 198 22.88 -24.05 -25.71
C GLU A 198 24.32 -23.97 -25.20
N SER A 199 24.65 -22.92 -24.44
CA SER A 199 25.94 -22.74 -23.77
C SER A 199 26.12 -23.66 -22.55
N TYR A 200 25.08 -24.42 -22.15
CA TYR A 200 25.19 -25.40 -21.09
C TYR A 200 26.27 -26.45 -21.41
N TYR A 201 27.17 -26.70 -20.46
CA TYR A 201 28.39 -27.47 -20.68
C TYR A 201 28.14 -28.87 -21.27
N PHE A 202 27.08 -29.56 -20.84
CA PHE A 202 26.75 -30.91 -21.33
C PHE A 202 25.80 -30.93 -22.53
N PHE A 203 25.42 -29.77 -23.08
CA PHE A 203 24.45 -29.68 -24.18
C PHE A 203 24.83 -30.57 -25.37
N ASN A 204 26.08 -30.48 -25.83
CA ASN A 204 26.62 -31.29 -26.93
C ASN A 204 26.72 -32.79 -26.62
N LYS A 205 26.71 -33.17 -25.34
CA LYS A 205 26.71 -34.57 -24.89
C LYS A 205 25.28 -35.14 -24.82
N ILE A 206 24.31 -34.32 -24.44
CA ILE A 206 22.89 -34.68 -24.39
C ILE A 206 22.32 -34.76 -25.80
N LYS A 207 22.59 -33.74 -26.63
CA LYS A 207 21.96 -33.52 -27.94
C LYS A 207 20.43 -33.68 -27.86
N PRO A 208 19.76 -32.83 -27.06
CA PRO A 208 18.35 -32.98 -26.78
C PRO A 208 17.52 -32.93 -28.06
N GLN A 209 16.53 -33.83 -28.18
CA GLN A 209 15.63 -33.86 -29.34
C GLN A 209 14.68 -32.65 -29.32
N ASN A 210 14.20 -32.28 -28.13
CA ASN A 210 13.39 -31.09 -27.90
C ASN A 210 14.14 -30.19 -26.93
N HIS A 211 14.49 -28.99 -27.36
CA HIS A 211 15.25 -28.04 -26.57
C HIS A 211 14.65 -26.65 -26.70
N PHE A 212 14.53 -26.00 -25.55
CA PHE A 212 14.00 -24.66 -25.43
C PHE A 212 14.79 -23.92 -24.36
N ARG A 213 14.98 -22.61 -24.56
CA ARG A 213 15.68 -21.76 -23.58
C ARG A 213 14.91 -21.68 -22.27
N ASN A 214 13.60 -21.55 -22.38
CA ASN A 214 12.62 -21.48 -21.30
C ASN A 214 11.23 -21.82 -21.86
N PHE A 215 10.20 -21.81 -21.02
CA PHE A 215 8.85 -22.21 -21.43
C PHE A 215 8.19 -21.22 -22.41
N ASN A 216 8.58 -19.94 -22.39
CA ASN A 216 8.10 -18.95 -23.37
C ASN A 216 8.57 -19.27 -24.80
N THR A 217 9.73 -19.91 -24.95
CA THR A 217 10.24 -20.30 -26.27
C THR A 217 9.54 -21.51 -26.86
N ILE A 218 8.75 -22.26 -26.07
CA ILE A 218 7.96 -23.39 -26.55
C ILE A 218 6.72 -22.85 -27.28
N LYS A 219 6.60 -23.17 -28.57
CA LYS A 219 5.45 -22.73 -29.38
C LYS A 219 4.29 -23.72 -29.25
N TRP A 220 3.51 -23.58 -28.18
CA TRP A 220 2.22 -24.27 -28.03
C TRP A 220 1.15 -23.61 -28.89
N GLU A 221 0.43 -24.39 -29.70
CA GLU A 221 -0.68 -23.86 -30.52
C GLU A 221 -1.82 -23.23 -29.69
N SER A 222 -1.98 -23.62 -28.41
CA SER A 222 -3.11 -23.22 -27.55
C SER A 222 -2.76 -22.36 -26.32
N ILE A 223 -1.48 -22.21 -25.94
CA ILE A 223 -1.09 -21.29 -24.84
C ILE A 223 -0.90 -19.86 -25.35
N LYS A 224 -0.41 -19.69 -26.58
CA LYS A 224 -0.34 -18.37 -27.25
C LYS A 224 -1.68 -17.65 -27.32
N SER A 225 -2.80 -18.37 -27.29
CA SER A 225 -4.13 -17.77 -27.36
C SER A 225 -4.73 -17.36 -26.02
N THR A 226 -4.10 -17.64 -24.87
CA THR A 226 -4.76 -17.45 -23.57
C THR A 226 -4.07 -16.44 -22.64
N ILE A 227 -2.75 -16.48 -22.44
CA ILE A 227 -2.08 -15.62 -21.44
C ILE A 227 -1.44 -14.37 -22.06
N GLU A 228 -0.81 -14.48 -23.24
CA GLU A 228 -0.45 -13.30 -24.06
C GLU A 228 -1.69 -12.50 -24.46
N ASN A 229 -2.87 -13.13 -24.49
CA ASN A 229 -4.11 -12.48 -24.91
C ASN A 229 -4.79 -11.61 -23.84
N TYR A 230 -4.46 -11.67 -22.55
CA TYR A 230 -5.11 -10.80 -21.54
C TYR A 230 -4.29 -9.58 -21.15
N THR A 231 -2.99 -9.74 -20.88
CA THR A 231 -2.11 -8.59 -20.57
C THR A 231 -1.95 -7.70 -21.81
N ASN A 232 -1.69 -8.29 -22.98
CA ASN A 232 -1.65 -7.55 -24.25
C ASN A 232 -3.03 -6.96 -24.60
N PHE A 233 -4.14 -7.63 -24.27
CA PHE A 233 -5.47 -7.06 -24.51
C PHE A 233 -5.74 -5.84 -23.63
N VAL A 234 -5.41 -5.88 -22.34
CA VAL A 234 -5.56 -4.72 -21.46
C VAL A 234 -4.70 -3.56 -21.95
N ASP A 235 -3.42 -3.82 -22.26
CA ASP A 235 -2.51 -2.79 -22.76
C ASP A 235 -3.01 -2.21 -24.11
N VAL A 236 -3.46 -3.06 -25.05
CA VAL A 236 -4.08 -2.61 -26.31
C VAL A 236 -5.36 -1.81 -26.08
N CYS A 237 -6.19 -2.19 -25.10
CA CYS A 237 -7.40 -1.44 -24.76
C CYS A 237 -7.05 -0.05 -24.21
N LEU A 238 -6.09 0.02 -23.29
CA LEU A 238 -5.62 1.27 -22.70
C LEU A 238 -4.97 2.17 -23.74
N ASP A 239 -4.10 1.62 -24.60
CA ASP A 239 -3.47 2.35 -25.69
C ASP A 239 -4.49 2.93 -26.67
N ARG A 240 -5.56 2.17 -26.99
CA ARG A 240 -6.67 2.66 -27.81
C ARG A 240 -7.39 3.83 -27.15
N TYR A 241 -7.73 3.71 -25.87
CA TYR A 241 -8.34 4.82 -25.12
C TYR A 241 -7.44 6.06 -25.13
N MET A 242 -6.16 5.90 -24.78
CA MET A 242 -5.19 7.00 -24.70
C MET A 242 -5.02 7.70 -26.05
N LYS A 243 -4.89 6.92 -27.13
CA LYS A 243 -4.79 7.47 -28.49
C LYS A 243 -6.04 8.26 -28.87
N SER A 244 -7.23 7.73 -28.62
CA SER A 244 -8.49 8.43 -28.93
C SER A 244 -8.66 9.71 -28.10
N ILE A 245 -8.25 9.71 -26.83
CA ILE A 245 -8.25 10.90 -25.98
C ILE A 245 -7.29 11.96 -26.54
N GLN A 246 -6.08 11.56 -26.96
CA GLN A 246 -5.10 12.46 -27.54
C GLN A 246 -5.63 13.14 -28.81
N LEU A 247 -6.29 12.38 -29.68
CA LEU A 247 -6.91 12.91 -30.90
C LEU A 247 -8.03 13.92 -30.63
N CYS A 248 -8.79 13.75 -29.54
CA CYS A 248 -9.92 14.62 -29.21
C CYS A 248 -9.53 15.88 -28.41
N ARG A 249 -8.31 15.93 -27.85
CA ARG A 249 -7.89 16.95 -26.86
C ARG A 249 -8.12 18.39 -27.32
N GLU A 250 -7.68 18.73 -28.53
CA GLU A 250 -7.83 20.08 -29.07
C GLU A 250 -9.30 20.43 -29.31
N LYS A 251 -10.07 19.48 -29.86
CA LYS A 251 -11.51 19.66 -30.11
C LYS A 251 -12.29 19.83 -28.83
N PHE A 252 -12.02 19.04 -27.80
CA PHE A 252 -12.64 19.22 -26.48
C PHE A 252 -12.44 20.65 -25.96
N THR A 253 -11.21 21.15 -26.06
CA THR A 253 -10.88 22.52 -25.62
C THR A 253 -11.72 23.57 -26.36
N ILE A 254 -11.82 23.45 -27.69
CA ILE A 254 -12.61 24.36 -28.54
C ILE A 254 -14.10 24.27 -28.22
N ILE A 255 -14.64 23.04 -28.15
CA ILE A 255 -16.05 22.78 -27.90
C ILE A 255 -16.47 23.32 -26.54
N ILE A 256 -15.69 23.04 -25.49
CA ILE A 256 -15.95 23.56 -24.14
C ILE A 256 -15.97 25.08 -24.17
N LYS A 257 -14.94 25.72 -24.74
CA LYS A 257 -14.88 27.20 -24.83
C LYS A 257 -16.11 27.79 -25.52
N HIS A 258 -16.53 27.20 -26.64
CA HIS A 258 -17.68 27.69 -27.40
C HIS A 258 -18.99 27.47 -26.64
N ILE A 259 -19.25 26.26 -26.15
CA ILE A 259 -20.49 25.96 -25.42
C ILE A 259 -20.59 26.82 -24.15
N ILE A 260 -19.52 26.99 -23.40
CA ILE A 260 -19.50 27.88 -22.24
C ILE A 260 -19.87 29.32 -22.64
N SER A 261 -19.32 29.83 -23.75
CA SER A 261 -19.65 31.18 -24.22
C SER A 261 -21.12 31.33 -24.64
N LEU A 262 -21.71 30.26 -25.17
CA LEU A 262 -23.13 30.21 -25.50
C LEU A 262 -23.96 30.22 -24.21
N ILE A 263 -23.67 29.32 -23.26
CA ILE A 263 -24.46 29.12 -22.04
C ILE A 263 -24.34 30.28 -21.05
N LYS A 264 -23.23 31.03 -21.03
CA LYS A 264 -22.92 32.05 -20.00
C LYS A 264 -24.02 33.08 -19.74
N ASN A 265 -24.83 33.40 -20.75
CA ASN A 265 -25.90 34.39 -20.66
C ASN A 265 -27.31 33.77 -20.63
N TYR A 266 -27.44 32.45 -20.62
CA TYR A 266 -28.74 31.77 -20.61
C TYR A 266 -29.32 31.68 -19.20
N GLN A 267 -30.62 31.89 -19.09
CA GLN A 267 -31.37 31.83 -17.82
C GLN A 267 -32.31 30.61 -17.73
N GLY A 268 -32.50 29.86 -18.82
CA GLY A 268 -33.30 28.64 -18.84
C GLY A 268 -32.57 27.40 -18.30
N ASN A 269 -33.24 26.26 -18.39
CA ASN A 269 -32.71 24.96 -17.99
C ASN A 269 -31.85 24.34 -19.10
N ILE A 270 -30.86 23.53 -18.69
CA ILE A 270 -30.08 22.73 -19.62
C ILE A 270 -30.59 21.30 -19.63
N TYR A 271 -30.94 20.79 -20.79
CA TYR A 271 -31.35 19.42 -20.98
C TYR A 271 -30.27 18.62 -21.70
N LEU A 272 -29.87 17.49 -21.12
CA LEU A 272 -29.02 16.51 -21.82
C LEU A 272 -29.89 15.35 -22.31
N THR A 273 -29.71 14.95 -23.57
CA THR A 273 -30.45 13.81 -24.12
C THR A 273 -29.64 12.98 -25.12
N GLY A 274 -30.01 11.72 -25.24
CA GLY A 274 -29.42 10.75 -26.15
C GLY A 274 -30.21 9.45 -26.13
N ILE A 275 -29.97 8.56 -27.08
CA ILE A 275 -30.62 7.25 -27.18
C ILE A 275 -29.64 6.14 -26.78
N GLY A 276 -30.16 5.07 -26.16
CA GLY A 276 -29.37 3.88 -25.82
C GLY A 276 -28.24 4.17 -24.83
N LYS A 277 -26.99 3.78 -25.15
CA LYS A 277 -25.84 4.00 -24.26
C LYS A 277 -25.56 5.48 -24.00
N ASN A 278 -25.84 6.35 -24.97
CA ASN A 278 -25.70 7.80 -24.77
C ASN A 278 -26.70 8.35 -23.74
N ALA A 279 -27.88 7.75 -23.62
CA ALA A 279 -28.83 8.10 -22.55
C ALA A 279 -28.24 7.88 -21.16
N LEU A 280 -27.49 6.78 -20.97
CA LEU A 280 -26.81 6.49 -19.69
C LEU A 280 -25.71 7.50 -19.38
N ILE A 281 -24.94 7.89 -20.40
CA ILE A 281 -23.91 8.93 -20.27
C ILE A 281 -24.57 10.26 -19.88
N CYS A 282 -25.62 10.68 -20.58
CA CYS A 282 -26.36 11.89 -20.24
C CYS A 282 -26.93 11.85 -18.81
N ARG A 283 -27.51 10.73 -18.37
CA ARG A 283 -28.05 10.60 -17.00
C ARG A 283 -26.96 10.74 -15.93
N LYS A 284 -25.80 10.10 -16.12
CA LYS A 284 -24.64 10.26 -15.24
C LYS A 284 -24.22 11.73 -15.23
N SER A 285 -24.01 12.34 -16.40
CA SER A 285 -23.57 13.73 -16.51
C SER A 285 -24.56 14.72 -15.89
N VAL A 286 -25.87 14.54 -16.08
CA VAL A 286 -26.90 15.34 -15.38
C VAL A 286 -26.74 15.22 -13.87
N SER A 287 -26.60 14.00 -13.33
CA SER A 287 -26.35 13.81 -11.91
C SER A 287 -25.08 14.56 -11.46
N THR A 288 -23.98 14.44 -12.19
CA THR A 288 -22.73 15.18 -11.90
C THR A 288 -22.90 16.69 -11.96
N TRP A 289 -23.62 17.21 -12.94
CA TRP A 289 -23.82 18.65 -13.13
C TRP A 289 -24.74 19.24 -12.05
N GLN A 290 -25.78 18.52 -11.65
CA GLN A 290 -26.63 18.89 -10.52
C GLN A 290 -25.84 18.92 -9.19
N CYS A 291 -24.94 17.95 -9.00
CA CYS A 291 -23.99 17.96 -7.88
C CYS A 291 -23.14 19.24 -7.90
N LEU A 292 -22.72 19.70 -9.08
CA LEU A 292 -21.95 20.93 -9.27
C LEU A 292 -22.80 22.22 -9.22
N GLY A 293 -24.11 22.13 -8.94
CA GLY A 293 -24.99 23.29 -8.79
C GLY A 293 -25.60 23.81 -10.10
N ILE A 294 -25.44 23.09 -11.20
CA ILE A 294 -25.98 23.47 -12.50
C ILE A 294 -27.43 22.98 -12.62
N SER A 295 -28.36 23.90 -12.97
CA SER A 295 -29.75 23.56 -13.25
C SER A 295 -29.85 22.80 -14.57
N CYS A 296 -29.88 21.47 -14.50
CA CYS A 296 -29.96 20.61 -15.67
C CYS A 296 -30.81 19.37 -15.43
N HIS A 297 -31.34 18.80 -16.51
CA HIS A 297 -32.22 17.64 -16.49
C HIS A 297 -31.93 16.69 -17.65
N PHE A 298 -32.30 15.42 -17.47
CA PHE A 298 -32.25 14.44 -18.55
C PHE A 298 -33.60 14.41 -19.26
N LEU A 299 -33.62 14.57 -20.59
CA LEU A 299 -34.83 14.36 -21.39
C LEU A 299 -34.84 12.97 -21.99
N ASN A 300 -35.90 12.22 -21.70
CA ASN A 300 -36.11 10.91 -22.33
C ASN A 300 -36.96 11.09 -23.59
N ILE A 301 -36.35 10.92 -24.77
CA ILE A 301 -37.00 11.17 -26.07
C ILE A 301 -38.32 10.40 -26.26
N PRO A 302 -38.44 9.10 -25.90
CA PRO A 302 -39.71 8.39 -26.01
C PRO A 302 -40.85 9.07 -25.23
N ASP A 303 -40.58 9.54 -24.01
CA ASP A 303 -41.59 10.13 -23.13
C ASP A 303 -42.09 11.49 -23.67
N LEU A 304 -41.23 12.24 -24.38
CA LEU A 304 -41.61 13.49 -25.03
C LEU A 304 -42.76 13.29 -26.03
N PHE A 305 -42.67 12.28 -26.89
CA PHE A 305 -43.72 11.95 -27.86
C PHE A 305 -45.01 11.43 -27.20
N HIS A 306 -44.99 11.16 -25.89
CA HIS A 306 -46.14 10.80 -25.08
C HIS A 306 -46.66 11.94 -24.20
N GLY A 307 -46.24 13.19 -24.46
CA GLY A 307 -46.86 14.40 -23.91
C GLY A 307 -45.95 15.28 -23.05
N GLU A 308 -44.69 14.89 -22.85
CA GLU A 308 -43.78 15.61 -21.95
C GLU A 308 -43.08 16.82 -22.58
N PHE A 309 -43.34 17.15 -23.85
CA PHE A 309 -42.80 18.36 -24.49
C PHE A 309 -43.17 19.67 -23.75
N GLY A 310 -44.23 19.67 -22.94
CA GLY A 310 -44.62 20.82 -22.11
C GLY A 310 -43.60 21.19 -21.01
N ILE A 311 -42.56 20.38 -20.78
CA ILE A 311 -41.46 20.72 -19.87
C ILE A 311 -40.54 21.82 -20.43
N LEU A 312 -40.50 21.97 -21.76
CA LEU A 312 -39.65 22.93 -22.45
C LEU A 312 -40.22 24.34 -22.35
N LYS A 313 -39.36 25.31 -22.03
CA LYS A 313 -39.66 26.74 -21.94
C LYS A 313 -38.81 27.53 -22.93
N GLU A 314 -39.22 28.75 -23.20
CA GLU A 314 -38.38 29.74 -23.90
C GLU A 314 -37.06 29.91 -23.13
N ASP A 315 -35.95 30.06 -23.87
CA ASP A 315 -34.57 30.16 -23.36
C ASP A 315 -33.99 28.87 -22.73
N ASP A 316 -34.66 27.72 -22.83
CA ASP A 316 -34.03 26.44 -22.48
C ASP A 316 -32.98 26.02 -23.53
N ILE A 317 -32.01 25.20 -23.10
CA ILE A 317 -30.96 24.64 -23.96
C ILE A 317 -31.11 23.12 -23.99
N ILE A 318 -31.06 22.52 -25.17
CA ILE A 318 -31.00 21.06 -25.33
C ILE A 318 -29.68 20.66 -25.97
N ILE A 319 -28.93 19.80 -25.28
CA ILE A 319 -27.69 19.20 -25.77
C ILE A 319 -27.96 17.74 -26.14
N TYR A 320 -27.94 17.46 -27.43
CA TYR A 320 -28.15 16.14 -28.02
C TYR A 320 -26.82 15.39 -28.18
N ILE A 321 -26.76 14.18 -27.65
CA ILE A 321 -25.59 13.29 -27.76
C ILE A 321 -25.92 12.11 -28.67
N SER A 322 -25.27 12.05 -29.83
CA SER A 322 -25.42 10.93 -30.76
C SER A 322 -24.09 10.58 -31.39
N ASN A 323 -23.69 9.30 -31.37
CA ASN A 323 -22.43 8.89 -32.00
C ASN A 323 -22.48 9.15 -33.52
N SER A 324 -23.48 8.58 -34.20
CA SER A 324 -23.65 8.73 -35.65
C SER A 324 -24.31 10.05 -36.08
N GLY A 325 -25.07 10.69 -35.20
CA GLY A 325 -25.91 11.84 -35.54
C GLY A 325 -27.09 11.52 -36.47
N ASN A 326 -27.41 10.22 -36.65
CA ASN A 326 -28.44 9.75 -37.59
C ASN A 326 -29.49 8.85 -36.92
N THR A 327 -29.62 8.91 -35.60
CA THR A 327 -30.61 8.09 -34.87
C THR A 327 -32.02 8.67 -35.10
N ASP A 328 -32.90 7.89 -35.72
CA ASP A 328 -34.20 8.36 -36.20
C ASP A 328 -35.07 9.00 -35.11
N GLU A 329 -35.16 8.38 -33.93
CA GLU A 329 -35.96 8.91 -32.82
C GLU A 329 -35.41 10.27 -32.35
N LEU A 330 -34.09 10.42 -32.31
CA LEU A 330 -33.43 11.65 -31.94
C LEU A 330 -33.61 12.73 -33.02
N LEU A 331 -33.49 12.39 -34.30
CA LEU A 331 -33.72 13.34 -35.40
C LEU A 331 -35.18 13.84 -35.44
N LYS A 332 -36.15 12.94 -35.25
CA LYS A 332 -37.57 13.31 -35.15
C LYS A 332 -37.82 14.27 -34.00
N CYS A 333 -37.20 14.02 -32.85
CA CYS A 333 -37.28 14.93 -31.70
C CYS A 333 -36.67 16.29 -32.03
N CYS A 334 -35.47 16.34 -32.62
CA CYS A 334 -34.79 17.59 -32.98
C CYS A 334 -35.63 18.41 -33.97
N GLN A 335 -36.21 17.76 -34.99
CA GLN A 335 -37.06 18.43 -35.97
C GLN A 335 -38.31 19.02 -35.31
N TYR A 336 -39.00 18.25 -34.48
CA TYR A 336 -40.21 18.72 -33.78
C TYR A 336 -39.89 19.88 -32.85
N VAL A 337 -38.79 19.79 -32.09
CA VAL A 337 -38.31 20.89 -31.23
C VAL A 337 -38.00 22.13 -32.05
N LYS A 338 -37.30 21.99 -33.18
CA LYS A 338 -36.95 23.09 -34.10
C LYS A 338 -38.17 23.82 -34.65
N GLU A 339 -39.26 23.09 -34.93
CA GLU A 339 -40.48 23.65 -35.53
C GLU A 339 -41.40 24.31 -34.51
N HIS A 340 -41.39 23.84 -33.26
CA HIS A 340 -42.42 24.20 -32.27
C HIS A 340 -41.91 24.94 -31.02
N PHE A 341 -40.59 24.94 -30.76
CA PHE A 341 -40.03 25.51 -29.53
C PHE A 341 -38.85 26.44 -29.82
N ALA A 342 -38.83 27.60 -29.17
CA ALA A 342 -37.73 28.55 -29.23
C ALA A 342 -36.63 28.20 -28.21
N VAL A 343 -36.04 27.01 -28.36
CA VAL A 343 -34.95 26.52 -27.50
C VAL A 343 -33.64 26.45 -28.25
N LEU A 344 -32.52 26.67 -27.55
CA LEU A 344 -31.20 26.52 -28.16
C LEU A 344 -30.82 25.04 -28.26
N GLN A 345 -30.63 24.55 -29.48
CA GLN A 345 -30.27 23.16 -29.75
C GLN A 345 -28.78 23.03 -30.09
N ILE A 346 -28.08 22.18 -29.34
CA ILE A 346 -26.66 21.87 -29.53
C ILE A 346 -26.52 20.36 -29.78
N GLY A 347 -25.90 19.96 -30.90
CA GLY A 347 -25.63 18.56 -31.22
C GLY A 347 -24.16 18.20 -31.05
N LEU A 348 -23.86 17.17 -30.25
CA LEU A 348 -22.52 16.60 -30.11
C LEU A 348 -22.46 15.21 -30.75
N THR A 349 -21.53 15.03 -31.69
CA THR A 349 -21.36 13.77 -32.42
C THR A 349 -19.91 13.31 -32.53
N ILE A 350 -19.71 12.04 -32.92
CA ILE A 350 -18.41 11.55 -33.38
C ILE A 350 -18.26 11.81 -34.87
N LYS A 351 -19.32 11.56 -35.65
CA LYS A 351 -19.33 11.78 -37.10
C LYS A 351 -19.67 13.23 -37.42
N LYS A 352 -18.79 13.89 -38.16
CA LYS A 352 -18.99 15.26 -38.64
C LYS A 352 -20.14 15.36 -39.63
N ASP A 353 -20.20 14.43 -40.59
CA ASP A 353 -21.28 14.38 -41.57
C ASP A 353 -22.42 13.51 -41.07
N CYS A 354 -23.46 14.18 -40.57
CA CYS A 354 -24.66 13.58 -40.04
C CYS A 354 -25.86 14.48 -40.28
N SER A 355 -27.07 13.93 -40.26
CA SER A 355 -28.32 14.68 -40.42
C SER A 355 -28.60 15.60 -39.25
N LEU A 356 -28.13 15.26 -38.04
CA LEU A 356 -28.33 16.09 -36.85
C LEU A 356 -27.79 17.51 -37.04
N LYS A 357 -26.69 17.69 -37.79
CA LYS A 357 -26.05 19.00 -38.00
C LYS A 357 -26.97 20.04 -38.63
N ASP A 358 -27.94 19.59 -39.44
CA ASP A 358 -28.88 20.47 -40.15
C ASP A 358 -30.13 20.78 -39.30
N LEU A 359 -30.31 20.07 -38.19
CA LEU A 359 -31.49 20.17 -37.31
C LEU A 359 -31.25 20.98 -36.04
N VAL A 360 -29.99 21.16 -35.63
CA VAL A 360 -29.62 21.90 -34.42
C VAL A 360 -29.08 23.29 -34.74
N ASN A 361 -29.07 24.20 -33.78
CA ASN A 361 -28.50 25.54 -33.96
C ASN A 361 -26.97 25.51 -34.02
N PHE A 362 -26.35 24.68 -33.18
CA PHE A 362 -24.90 24.48 -33.17
C PHE A 362 -24.56 22.99 -33.16
N HIS A 363 -23.66 22.58 -34.05
CA HIS A 363 -23.19 21.20 -34.14
C HIS A 363 -21.68 21.14 -33.91
N TYR A 364 -21.25 20.16 -33.12
CA TYR A 364 -19.85 19.89 -32.86
C TYR A 364 -19.55 18.39 -32.99
N SER A 365 -18.67 18.07 -33.93
CA SER A 365 -17.97 16.78 -33.94
C SER A 365 -16.85 16.83 -32.92
N ILE A 366 -16.80 15.88 -31.98
CA ILE A 366 -15.81 15.87 -30.90
C ILE A 366 -14.42 15.40 -31.36
N THR A 367 -14.33 14.92 -32.61
CA THR A 367 -13.11 14.56 -33.33
C THR A 367 -13.21 14.99 -34.79
N GLU A 368 -12.05 15.19 -35.43
CA GLU A 368 -11.92 15.27 -36.90
C GLU A 368 -11.35 13.99 -37.51
N ASP A 369 -10.88 13.08 -36.66
CA ASP A 369 -10.30 11.81 -37.09
C ASP A 369 -11.38 10.72 -37.14
N GLU A 370 -11.53 10.10 -38.29
CA GLU A 370 -12.42 8.95 -38.51
C GLU A 370 -11.89 7.66 -37.86
N ASN A 371 -10.64 7.65 -37.37
CA ASN A 371 -9.97 6.52 -36.74
C ASN A 371 -10.27 6.37 -35.24
N ILE A 372 -11.49 6.69 -34.81
CA ILE A 372 -11.96 6.32 -33.47
C ILE A 372 -12.58 4.93 -33.55
N TYR A 373 -11.88 3.97 -32.96
CA TYR A 373 -12.31 2.59 -32.89
C TYR A 373 -12.80 2.27 -31.47
N GLU A 374 -13.93 1.58 -31.41
CA GLU A 374 -14.36 0.84 -30.24
C GLU A 374 -13.40 -0.32 -29.95
N ILE A 375 -13.47 -0.81 -28.72
CA ILE A 375 -12.53 -1.81 -28.23
C ILE A 375 -12.91 -3.21 -28.69
N ASP A 376 -14.21 -3.46 -28.86
CA ASP A 376 -14.70 -4.75 -29.32
C ASP A 376 -14.20 -5.08 -30.73
N SER A 377 -14.04 -6.37 -31.00
CA SER A 377 -13.43 -6.87 -32.23
C SER A 377 -14.19 -6.54 -33.51
N ILE A 378 -15.46 -6.12 -33.39
CA ILE A 378 -16.32 -5.75 -34.51
C ILE A 378 -16.54 -4.24 -34.62
N ASN A 379 -15.95 -3.44 -33.72
CA ASN A 379 -16.07 -1.99 -33.71
C ASN A 379 -17.52 -1.48 -33.64
N MET A 380 -18.39 -2.16 -32.87
CA MET A 380 -19.82 -1.84 -32.83
C MET A 380 -20.31 -1.42 -31.44
N THR A 381 -19.65 -1.87 -30.38
CA THR A 381 -20.14 -1.63 -29.02
C THR A 381 -19.61 -0.29 -28.51
N PRO A 382 -20.47 0.67 -28.10
CA PRO A 382 -19.99 1.96 -27.61
C PRO A 382 -19.13 1.83 -26.35
N THR A 383 -17.81 1.82 -26.49
CA THR A 383 -16.82 1.73 -25.40
C THR A 383 -15.93 2.96 -25.38
N THR A 384 -15.25 3.24 -26.48
CA THR A 384 -14.37 4.39 -26.68
C THR A 384 -15.21 5.64 -26.84
N THR A 385 -16.22 5.62 -27.72
CA THR A 385 -17.03 6.80 -28.02
C THR A 385 -17.88 7.23 -26.82
N SER A 386 -18.46 6.28 -26.08
CA SER A 386 -19.23 6.55 -24.87
C SER A 386 -18.35 7.17 -23.77
N THR A 387 -17.11 6.70 -23.63
CA THR A 387 -16.11 7.26 -22.69
C THR A 387 -15.72 8.69 -23.07
N LEU A 388 -15.49 8.95 -24.36
CA LEU A 388 -15.15 10.30 -24.84
C LEU A 388 -16.27 11.32 -24.57
N PHE A 389 -17.54 10.94 -24.80
CA PHE A 389 -18.67 11.80 -24.46
C PHE A 389 -18.77 12.06 -22.95
N LEU A 390 -18.58 11.02 -22.13
CA LEU A 390 -18.57 11.16 -20.67
C LEU A 390 -17.49 12.14 -20.21
N MET A 391 -16.27 11.99 -20.73
CA MET A 391 -15.14 12.88 -20.43
C MET A 391 -15.45 14.32 -20.84
N LEU A 392 -15.94 14.54 -22.06
CA LEU A 392 -16.29 15.88 -22.56
C LEU A 392 -17.36 16.54 -21.68
N LEU A 393 -18.43 15.81 -21.34
CA LEU A 393 -19.51 16.33 -20.51
C LEU A 393 -19.07 16.60 -19.08
N ASP A 394 -18.24 15.76 -18.48
CA ASP A 394 -17.68 16.00 -17.15
C ASP A 394 -16.81 17.28 -17.14
N MET A 395 -15.93 17.45 -18.14
CA MET A 395 -15.12 18.66 -18.28
C MET A 395 -15.96 19.92 -18.53
N LEU A 396 -17.00 19.82 -19.37
CA LEU A 396 -17.92 20.93 -19.63
C LEU A 396 -18.67 21.33 -18.37
N GLY A 397 -19.16 20.36 -17.58
CA GLY A 397 -19.86 20.61 -16.32
C GLY A 397 -18.97 21.28 -15.28
N VAL A 398 -17.74 20.76 -15.10
CA VAL A 398 -16.77 21.38 -14.18
C VAL A 398 -16.49 22.83 -14.61
N LYS A 399 -16.21 23.06 -15.90
CA LYS A 399 -15.89 24.40 -16.38
C LYS A 399 -17.08 25.36 -16.29
N LEU A 400 -18.30 24.88 -16.52
CA LEU A 400 -19.52 25.68 -16.38
C LEU A 400 -19.75 26.08 -14.92
N ALA A 401 -19.55 25.15 -13.99
CA ALA A 401 -19.65 25.42 -12.57
C ALA A 401 -18.60 26.44 -12.11
N GLU A 402 -17.36 26.34 -12.60
CA GLU A 402 -16.31 27.34 -12.32
C GLU A 402 -16.71 28.75 -12.79
N GLU A 403 -17.27 28.89 -14.00
CA GLU A 403 -17.74 30.19 -14.52
C GLU A 403 -18.95 30.74 -13.75
N GLN A 404 -19.73 29.88 -13.09
CA GLN A 404 -20.84 30.26 -12.21
C GLN A 404 -20.43 30.43 -10.74
N GLU A 405 -19.12 30.57 -10.49
CA GLU A 405 -18.53 30.69 -9.17
C GLU A 405 -18.93 29.51 -8.27
N LEU A 406 -18.54 28.30 -8.66
CA LEU A 406 -18.69 27.10 -7.83
C LEU A 406 -18.01 27.36 -6.48
N THR A 407 -18.82 27.46 -5.44
CA THR A 407 -18.34 27.48 -4.06
C THR A 407 -18.61 26.16 -3.39
N VAL A 408 -17.78 25.83 -2.41
CA VAL A 408 -18.00 24.70 -1.53
C VAL A 408 -19.39 24.77 -0.87
N GLU A 409 -19.89 25.97 -0.53
CA GLU A 409 -21.25 26.11 0.03
C GLU A 409 -22.34 25.71 -0.97
N LYS A 410 -22.25 26.15 -2.24
CA LYS A 410 -23.18 25.76 -3.31
C LYS A 410 -23.14 24.24 -3.54
N PHE A 411 -21.93 23.66 -3.56
CA PHE A 411 -21.75 22.22 -3.70
C PHE A 411 -22.36 21.45 -2.51
N LYS A 412 -22.15 21.90 -1.27
CA LYS A 412 -22.71 21.29 -0.05
C LYS A 412 -24.22 21.33 0.02
N ARG A 413 -24.84 22.44 -0.40
CA ARG A 413 -26.31 22.59 -0.42
C ARG A 413 -26.99 21.44 -1.17
N ASN A 414 -26.33 20.90 -2.20
CA ASN A 414 -26.84 19.81 -3.02
C ASN A 414 -26.43 18.41 -2.50
N HIS A 415 -25.68 18.31 -1.40
CA HIS A 415 -25.20 17.05 -0.82
C HIS A 415 -25.35 16.99 0.72
N PRO A 416 -26.59 17.06 1.26
CA PRO A 416 -26.81 17.13 2.71
C PRO A 416 -26.45 15.85 3.48
N GLY A 417 -26.33 14.69 2.81
CA GLY A 417 -26.16 13.38 3.45
C GLY A 417 -24.84 12.63 3.19
N GLY A 418 -23.93 13.18 2.37
CA GLY A 418 -22.68 12.51 1.99
C GLY A 418 -21.43 13.10 2.68
N GLU A 419 -20.37 12.30 2.81
CA GLU A 419 -19.04 12.73 3.30
C GLU A 419 -18.53 14.00 2.59
N LEU A 420 -18.84 14.16 1.30
CA LEU A 420 -18.49 15.33 0.49
C LEU A 420 -19.19 16.64 0.93
N GLY A 421 -20.35 16.53 1.56
CA GLY A 421 -21.05 17.67 2.21
C GLY A 421 -20.29 18.22 3.43
N LYS A 422 -19.29 17.48 3.93
CA LYS A 422 -18.52 17.85 5.13
C LYS A 422 -17.30 18.71 4.83
N VAL A 423 -16.77 18.78 3.59
CA VAL A 423 -15.54 19.52 3.24
C VAL A 423 -15.67 21.02 3.58
N GLN A 424 -15.24 21.47 4.76
CA GLN A 424 -15.42 22.86 5.22
C GLN A 424 -14.58 23.83 4.38
N ASN A 425 -15.10 25.04 4.10
CA ASN A 425 -14.29 26.13 3.57
C ASN A 425 -13.17 26.41 4.60
N ASN A 426 -11.92 26.08 4.27
CA ASN A 426 -10.80 26.25 5.19
C ASN A 426 -10.52 27.75 5.42
N ILE A 427 -11.21 28.35 6.41
CA ILE A 427 -10.96 29.72 6.90
C ILE A 427 -9.57 29.82 7.54
N ILE A 428 -9.01 28.69 7.97
CA ILE A 428 -7.69 28.59 8.60
C ILE A 428 -6.64 28.37 7.50
N ASP A 429 -5.71 29.30 7.34
CA ASP A 429 -4.61 29.13 6.40
C ASP A 429 -3.60 28.11 6.93
N TYR A 430 -3.28 28.18 8.22
CA TYR A 430 -2.29 27.31 8.86
C TYR A 430 -2.77 26.81 10.21
N VAL A 431 -2.60 25.51 10.46
CA VAL A 431 -2.61 24.96 11.83
C VAL A 431 -1.17 24.74 12.25
N VAL A 432 -0.75 25.37 13.35
CA VAL A 432 0.57 25.25 13.94
C VAL A 432 0.48 24.36 15.17
N ILE A 433 1.06 23.17 15.08
CA ILE A 433 1.18 22.22 16.19
C ILE A 433 2.49 22.49 16.92
N VAL A 434 2.40 22.88 18.19
CA VAL A 434 3.55 23.20 19.03
C VAL A 434 3.98 21.96 19.82
N ALA A 435 5.06 21.34 19.36
CA ALA A 435 5.62 20.07 19.86
C ALA A 435 7.10 20.18 20.30
N SER A 436 7.56 21.39 20.65
CA SER A 436 8.94 21.64 21.09
C SER A 436 9.18 21.38 22.58
N GLY A 437 8.13 21.21 23.40
CA GLY A 437 8.29 21.06 24.84
C GLY A 437 8.92 19.73 25.28
N LEU A 438 9.69 19.78 26.38
CA LEU A 438 10.41 18.63 26.97
C LEU A 438 9.52 17.47 27.46
N GLY A 439 8.20 17.65 27.52
CA GLY A 439 7.26 16.58 27.87
C GLY A 439 7.39 16.03 29.30
N SER A 440 8.01 16.77 30.23
CA SER A 440 8.36 16.30 31.59
C SER A 440 7.22 15.60 32.37
N ARG A 441 5.97 16.02 32.19
CA ARG A 441 4.77 15.42 32.81
C ARG A 441 4.45 13.98 32.35
N MET A 442 5.11 13.52 31.30
CA MET A 442 4.98 12.18 30.71
C MET A 442 6.22 11.32 30.93
N PHE A 443 7.19 11.76 31.73
CA PHE A 443 8.35 10.95 32.06
C PHE A 443 7.92 9.64 32.76
N PRO A 444 8.54 8.48 32.46
CA PRO A 444 9.69 8.28 31.58
C PRO A 444 9.37 8.08 30.08
N LEU A 445 8.10 8.13 29.66
CA LEU A 445 7.72 7.85 28.26
C LEU A 445 8.35 8.84 27.27
N THR A 446 8.50 10.10 27.65
CA THR A 446 9.09 11.16 26.81
C THR A 446 10.60 11.31 26.97
N LYS A 447 11.28 10.33 27.57
CA LYS A 447 12.74 10.39 27.76
C LYS A 447 13.50 10.43 26.42
N TYR A 448 12.98 9.74 25.40
CA TYR A 448 13.64 9.58 24.10
C TYR A 448 12.73 9.91 22.91
N ILE A 449 11.47 10.27 23.16
CA ILE A 449 10.51 10.63 22.12
C ILE A 449 9.77 11.91 22.52
N PRO A 450 9.40 12.77 21.57
CA PRO A 450 8.56 13.92 21.84
C PRO A 450 7.15 13.47 22.20
N LYS A 451 6.46 14.31 22.96
CA LYS A 451 5.11 14.03 23.46
C LYS A 451 4.09 13.72 22.34
N ILE A 452 4.23 14.38 21.19
CA ILE A 452 3.37 14.19 20.02
C ILE A 452 3.48 12.77 19.43
N LEU A 453 4.53 12.01 19.73
CA LEU A 453 4.71 10.63 19.24
C LEU A 453 4.27 9.56 20.26
N ILE A 454 3.71 9.98 21.39
CA ILE A 454 3.12 9.05 22.35
C ILE A 454 1.96 8.31 21.65
N THR A 455 1.91 6.99 21.86
CA THR A 455 0.89 6.14 21.26
C THR A 455 -0.46 6.37 21.96
N PHE A 456 -1.48 6.64 21.15
CA PHE A 456 -2.87 6.79 21.55
C PHE A 456 -3.73 5.95 20.60
N LYS A 457 -4.61 5.08 21.12
CA LYS A 457 -5.41 4.13 20.32
C LYS A 457 -4.56 3.38 19.28
N ASN A 458 -3.43 2.81 19.72
CA ASN A 458 -2.46 2.10 18.87
C ASN A 458 -1.96 2.93 17.67
N ARG A 459 -1.91 4.26 17.71
CA ARG A 459 -1.21 5.08 16.69
C ARG A 459 -0.48 6.26 17.35
N PRO A 460 0.66 6.73 16.82
CA PRO A 460 1.30 7.95 17.33
C PRO A 460 0.33 9.14 17.28
N PHE A 461 0.31 9.98 18.34
CA PHE A 461 -0.65 11.07 18.45
C PHE A 461 -0.56 12.09 17.29
N ILE A 462 0.63 12.28 16.71
CA ILE A 462 0.87 13.11 15.53
C ILE A 462 -0.03 12.75 14.35
N GLN A 463 -0.33 11.46 14.13
CA GLN A 463 -1.19 11.02 13.03
C GLN A 463 -2.63 11.47 13.26
N HIS A 464 -3.15 11.28 14.47
CA HIS A 464 -4.49 11.75 14.84
C HIS A 464 -4.60 13.28 14.70
N MET A 465 -3.56 14.01 15.11
CA MET A 465 -3.52 15.45 14.96
C MET A 465 -3.52 15.91 13.49
N ILE A 466 -2.68 15.30 12.65
CA ILE A 466 -2.63 15.63 11.21
C ILE A 466 -3.97 15.30 10.56
N GLU A 467 -4.50 14.10 10.80
CA GLU A 467 -5.76 13.62 10.23
C GLU A 467 -6.95 14.52 10.57
N TYR A 468 -7.01 15.01 11.80
CA TYR A 468 -8.07 15.91 12.24
C TYR A 468 -7.87 17.33 11.68
N TRP A 469 -6.70 17.93 11.90
CA TRP A 469 -6.48 19.35 11.57
C TRP A 469 -6.43 19.63 10.07
N GLN A 470 -6.04 18.65 9.24
CA GLN A 470 -6.06 18.81 7.78
C GLN A 470 -7.47 19.05 7.22
N MET A 471 -8.51 18.63 7.94
CA MET A 471 -9.91 18.87 7.55
C MET A 471 -10.30 20.35 7.63
N TYR A 472 -9.54 21.16 8.37
CA TYR A 472 -9.89 22.54 8.74
C TYR A 472 -8.94 23.60 8.16
N CYS A 473 -7.78 23.19 7.63
CA CYS A 473 -6.72 24.11 7.23
C CYS A 473 -6.09 23.81 5.86
N LYS A 474 -5.41 24.80 5.29
CA LYS A 474 -4.72 24.64 4.00
C LYS A 474 -3.37 23.92 4.14
N LYS A 475 -2.64 24.20 5.24
CA LYS A 475 -1.34 23.60 5.55
C LYS A 475 -1.18 23.41 7.06
N ILE A 476 -0.45 22.36 7.43
CA ILE A 476 -0.05 22.12 8.82
C ILE A 476 1.41 22.50 8.99
N ILE A 477 1.74 23.16 10.09
CA ILE A 477 3.09 23.44 10.52
C ILE A 477 3.33 22.72 11.84
N ILE A 478 4.40 21.94 11.95
CA ILE A 478 4.79 21.29 13.20
C ILE A 478 6.08 21.94 13.67
N ILE A 479 6.03 22.57 14.84
CA ILE A 479 7.21 23.11 15.51
C ILE A 479 7.71 22.04 16.47
N CYS A 480 8.91 21.52 16.25
CA CYS A 480 9.51 20.49 17.11
C CYS A 480 10.93 20.87 17.53
N ASN A 481 11.36 20.30 18.67
CA ASN A 481 12.76 20.37 19.09
C ASN A 481 13.63 19.66 18.04
N SER A 482 14.73 20.29 17.64
CA SER A 482 15.66 19.81 16.61
C SER A 482 16.22 18.42 16.89
N ILE A 483 16.39 18.04 18.16
CA ILE A 483 16.77 16.69 18.59
C ILE A 483 15.83 15.64 17.99
N TYR A 484 14.54 15.95 17.80
CA TYR A 484 13.56 15.01 17.25
C TYR A 484 13.29 15.17 15.75
N ASN A 485 14.13 15.92 15.02
CA ASN A 485 13.91 16.25 13.61
C ASN A 485 13.66 15.00 12.75
N GLU A 486 14.65 14.11 12.67
CA GLU A 486 14.58 12.92 11.81
C GLU A 486 13.39 12.01 12.19
N LEU A 487 13.11 11.91 13.49
CA LEU A 487 11.99 11.11 13.98
C LEU A 487 10.64 11.69 13.52
N ILE A 488 10.42 12.99 13.70
CA ILE A 488 9.17 13.65 13.29
C ILE A 488 9.03 13.63 11.77
N LYS A 489 10.13 13.85 11.04
CA LYS A 489 10.16 13.80 9.58
C LYS A 489 9.71 12.43 9.08
N PHE A 490 10.27 11.35 9.61
CA PHE A 490 9.86 9.97 9.28
C PHE A 490 8.35 9.76 9.42
N TYR A 491 7.73 10.21 10.52
CA TYR A 491 6.28 10.07 10.71
C TYR A 491 5.43 10.98 9.79
N CYS A 492 6.01 12.04 9.23
CA CYS A 492 5.31 12.99 8.37
C CYS A 492 5.57 12.78 6.87
N GLU A 493 6.50 11.90 6.48
CA GLU A 493 6.96 11.72 5.08
C GLU A 493 5.82 11.47 4.08
N ASN A 494 4.74 10.82 4.52
CA ASN A 494 3.58 10.51 3.66
C ASN A 494 2.55 11.65 3.54
N TYR A 495 2.76 12.80 4.19
CA TYR A 495 1.78 13.90 4.24
C TYR A 495 2.30 15.17 3.55
N PHE A 496 1.89 15.36 2.29
CA PHE A 496 2.37 16.46 1.42
C PHE A 496 2.01 17.89 1.89
N MET A 497 1.08 18.03 2.84
CA MET A 497 0.61 19.34 3.35
C MET A 497 1.26 19.79 4.66
N VAL A 498 2.23 19.02 5.17
CA VAL A 498 2.89 19.30 6.44
C VAL A 498 4.24 19.98 6.20
N LYS A 499 4.50 21.07 6.94
CA LYS A 499 5.81 21.73 7.03
C LYS A 499 6.36 21.57 8.44
N ILE A 500 7.60 21.11 8.57
CA ILE A 500 8.26 20.99 9.87
C ILE A 500 9.17 22.21 10.07
N ILE A 501 9.12 22.83 11.25
CA ILE A 501 10.02 23.89 11.67
C ILE A 501 10.76 23.40 12.91
N HIS A 502 12.09 23.33 12.78
CA HIS A 502 12.96 22.89 13.86
C HIS A 502 13.36 24.07 14.73
N PHE A 503 13.56 23.78 16.00
CA PHE A 503 13.90 24.78 16.99
C PHE A 503 14.88 24.20 18.01
N ASP A 504 16.01 24.87 18.22
CA ASP A 504 17.02 24.46 19.19
C ASP A 504 16.63 24.92 20.60
N ASP A 505 16.63 23.95 21.51
CA ASP A 505 16.07 24.10 22.85
C ASP A 505 17.07 24.78 23.79
N GLY A 506 16.89 26.07 24.01
CA GLY A 506 17.57 26.87 25.03
C GLY A 506 16.68 27.22 26.21
N SER A 507 15.52 26.54 26.37
CA SER A 507 14.42 26.91 27.28
C SER A 507 13.98 28.39 27.29
N PRO A 508 13.62 28.97 26.14
CA PRO A 508 12.76 30.15 26.12
C PRO A 508 11.28 29.70 26.01
N GLY A 509 10.35 30.40 26.68
CA GLY A 509 8.93 30.02 26.77
C GLY A 509 8.19 29.79 25.44
N THR A 510 6.95 29.29 25.51
CA THR A 510 6.16 28.93 24.31
C THR A 510 5.97 30.10 23.35
N ALA A 511 5.87 31.33 23.87
CA ALA A 511 5.75 32.52 23.04
C ALA A 511 7.01 32.82 22.20
N ASP A 512 8.21 32.71 22.79
CA ASP A 512 9.48 32.90 22.08
C ASP A 512 9.64 31.88 20.95
N THR A 513 9.28 30.62 21.26
CA THR A 513 9.32 29.54 20.28
C THR A 513 8.47 29.89 19.05
N ILE A 514 7.20 30.25 19.27
CA ILE A 514 6.30 30.58 18.18
C ILE A 514 6.76 31.84 17.43
N HIS A 515 7.21 32.88 18.15
CA HIS A 515 7.67 34.13 17.54
C HIS A 515 8.83 33.90 16.57
N ARG A 516 9.82 33.09 16.97
CA ARG A 516 10.98 32.79 16.12
C ARG A 516 10.65 31.82 14.98
N SER A 517 9.71 30.91 15.17
CA SER A 517 9.30 29.94 14.15
C SER A 517 8.33 30.52 13.11
N ILE A 518 7.36 31.33 13.53
CA ILE A 518 6.28 31.86 12.68
C ILE A 518 6.56 33.34 12.36
N LYS A 519 7.40 33.53 11.33
CA LYS A 519 7.95 34.82 10.89
C LYS A 519 6.99 35.65 10.01
N GLN A 520 7.48 36.79 9.52
CA GLN A 520 6.72 37.77 8.73
C GLN A 520 5.99 37.18 7.50
N GLU A 521 6.47 36.08 6.91
CA GLU A 521 5.80 35.42 5.77
C GLU A 521 4.38 34.91 6.11
N TYR A 522 4.08 34.68 7.40
CA TYR A 522 2.76 34.26 7.87
C TYR A 522 1.89 35.42 8.34
N TYR A 523 2.36 36.66 8.24
CA TYR A 523 1.57 37.81 8.70
C TYR A 523 0.36 38.02 7.79
N GLY A 524 -0.76 38.43 8.38
CA GLY A 524 -2.06 38.56 7.70
C GLY A 524 -2.79 37.24 7.45
N LYS A 525 -2.18 36.09 7.78
CA LYS A 525 -2.81 34.76 7.64
C LYS A 525 -3.66 34.42 8.85
N ASN A 526 -4.68 33.60 8.64
CA ASN A 526 -5.48 33.05 9.72
C ASN A 526 -4.79 31.79 10.25
N ILE A 527 -4.32 31.84 11.50
CA ILE A 527 -3.50 30.76 12.07
C ILE A 527 -4.20 30.20 13.30
N LEU A 528 -4.30 28.87 13.39
CA LEU A 528 -4.69 28.18 14.59
C LEU A 528 -3.45 27.55 15.24
N PHE A 529 -3.16 27.90 16.48
CA PHE A 529 -2.14 27.26 17.30
C PHE A 529 -2.79 26.17 18.14
N THR A 530 -2.17 24.99 18.19
CA THR A 530 -2.60 23.89 19.05
C THR A 530 -1.39 23.26 19.74
N TRP A 531 -1.56 22.89 21.01
CA TRP A 531 -0.59 22.07 21.71
C TRP A 531 -0.62 20.63 21.19
N CYS A 532 0.52 19.95 21.29
CA CYS A 532 0.72 18.62 20.70
C CYS A 532 0.15 17.44 21.49
N ASP A 533 -0.56 17.71 22.58
CA ASP A 533 -1.08 16.73 23.53
C ASP A 533 -2.59 16.83 23.75
N ILE A 534 -3.27 17.68 22.98
CA ILE A 534 -4.71 17.86 23.03
C ILE A 534 -5.33 17.84 21.63
N LEU A 535 -6.56 17.36 21.52
CA LEU A 535 -7.31 17.30 20.28
C LEU A 535 -8.83 17.36 20.57
N PRO A 536 -9.62 18.20 19.90
CA PRO A 536 -11.08 18.12 20.00
C PRO A 536 -11.57 16.73 19.55
N GLU A 537 -12.53 16.16 20.26
CA GLU A 537 -13.07 14.84 19.89
C GLU A 537 -14.22 14.95 18.90
N ALA A 538 -14.98 16.05 18.96
CA ALA A 538 -16.04 16.39 18.01
C ALA A 538 -15.56 17.44 16.99
N GLU A 539 -16.18 17.44 15.81
CA GLU A 539 -15.89 18.45 14.79
C GLU A 539 -16.17 19.87 15.30
N ILE A 540 -15.27 20.80 14.99
CA ILE A 540 -15.47 22.22 15.30
C ILE A 540 -16.25 22.93 14.19
N ASN A 541 -17.06 23.90 14.58
CA ASN A 541 -17.77 24.77 13.66
C ASN A 541 -16.89 25.98 13.28
N ILE A 542 -16.16 25.86 12.16
CA ILE A 542 -15.29 26.95 11.67
C ILE A 542 -16.05 28.28 11.49
N ASN A 543 -17.36 28.27 11.18
CA ASN A 543 -18.10 29.51 10.94
C ASN A 543 -18.20 30.42 12.19
N GLN A 544 -17.98 29.87 13.38
CA GLN A 544 -17.92 30.65 14.62
C GLN A 544 -16.56 31.37 14.80
N LEU A 545 -15.53 31.00 14.03
CA LEU A 545 -14.19 31.60 14.06
C LEU A 545 -14.14 32.94 13.30
N SER A 546 -15.07 33.85 13.61
CA SER A 546 -15.21 35.15 12.94
C SER A 546 -14.17 36.18 13.40
N GLN A 547 -13.55 35.99 14.56
CA GLN A 547 -12.50 36.81 15.15
C GLN A 547 -11.45 35.90 15.81
N SER A 548 -10.37 36.47 16.35
CA SER A 548 -9.46 35.69 17.19
C SER A 548 -10.25 35.02 18.32
N THR A 549 -10.06 33.73 18.50
CA THR A 549 -10.92 32.86 19.30
C THR A 549 -10.07 31.97 20.20
N ILE A 550 -10.48 31.83 21.45
CA ILE A 550 -9.85 30.95 22.44
C ILE A 550 -10.81 29.80 22.71
N PHE A 551 -10.27 28.60 22.69
CA PHE A 551 -11.04 27.42 23.02
C PHE A 551 -10.98 27.15 24.52
N THR A 552 -12.12 26.78 25.09
CA THR A 552 -12.25 26.47 26.51
C THR A 552 -12.87 25.10 26.73
N TYR A 553 -12.43 24.41 27.78
CA TYR A 553 -12.95 23.10 28.19
C TYR A 553 -12.58 22.79 29.65
N GLY A 554 -13.57 22.39 30.46
CA GLY A 554 -13.38 22.08 31.88
C GLY A 554 -12.83 23.24 32.71
N ASP A 555 -12.46 22.99 33.98
CA ASP A 555 -11.98 24.02 34.92
C ASP A 555 -10.62 23.64 35.58
N GLU A 556 -9.66 23.13 34.80
CA GLU A 556 -8.38 22.58 35.31
C GLU A 556 -7.10 23.32 34.82
N CYS A 557 -7.23 24.55 34.32
CA CYS A 557 -6.12 25.34 33.76
C CYS A 557 -5.71 26.51 34.65
N ARG A 558 -4.45 26.94 34.52
CA ARG A 558 -3.91 28.15 35.16
C ARG A 558 -4.46 29.44 34.56
N TYR A 559 -5.07 29.39 33.37
CA TYR A 559 -5.64 30.53 32.68
C TYR A 559 -7.14 30.34 32.47
N GLY A 560 -7.90 31.39 32.75
CA GLY A 560 -9.34 31.43 32.56
C GLY A 560 -9.75 32.61 31.70
N LEU A 561 -10.90 32.47 31.04
CA LEU A 561 -11.53 33.58 30.34
C LEU A 561 -12.44 34.34 31.32
N ILE A 562 -12.08 35.59 31.64
CA ILE A 562 -12.86 36.49 32.49
C ILE A 562 -13.68 37.44 31.61
N ASP A 563 -14.93 37.69 32.01
CA ASP A 563 -15.89 38.55 31.30
C ASP A 563 -16.15 38.15 29.83
N GLY A 564 -15.87 36.90 29.46
CA GLY A 564 -16.17 36.34 28.15
C GLY A 564 -15.22 36.72 27.01
N ASN A 565 -14.15 37.50 27.26
CA ASN A 565 -13.20 37.87 26.21
C ASN A 565 -11.77 38.24 26.66
N ARG A 566 -11.46 38.17 27.97
CA ARG A 566 -10.16 38.53 28.53
C ARG A 566 -9.48 37.32 29.17
N ILE A 567 -8.20 37.10 28.85
CA ILE A 567 -7.39 36.05 29.47
C ILE A 567 -6.84 36.56 30.80
N GLU A 568 -6.99 35.79 31.87
CA GLU A 568 -6.30 36.04 33.13
C GLU A 568 -5.69 34.76 33.69
N LYS A 569 -4.55 34.91 34.38
CA LYS A 569 -3.91 33.84 35.14
C LYS A 569 -4.59 33.74 36.51
N LEU A 570 -5.20 32.60 36.80
CA LEU A 570 -5.96 32.37 38.03
C LEU A 570 -5.09 31.74 39.11
N SER A 571 -5.16 32.27 40.33
CA SER A 571 -4.36 31.83 41.47
C SER A 571 -4.77 30.47 42.04
N ASN A 572 -6.00 30.03 41.79
CA ASN A 572 -6.58 28.78 42.30
C ASN A 572 -6.54 27.62 41.28
N GLY A 573 -6.12 27.86 40.03
CA GLY A 573 -6.09 26.82 38.99
C GLY A 573 -7.45 26.42 38.42
N ASN A 574 -8.53 27.15 38.73
CA ASN A 574 -9.89 26.92 38.23
C ASN A 574 -10.14 27.63 36.88
N GLY A 575 -9.17 27.55 35.96
CA GLY A 575 -9.28 28.14 34.63
C GLY A 575 -9.75 27.13 33.59
N ASN A 576 -10.28 27.63 32.49
CA ASN A 576 -10.91 26.80 31.45
C ASN A 576 -10.23 26.90 30.08
N ILE A 577 -9.21 27.74 29.92
CA ILE A 577 -8.52 27.93 28.64
C ILE A 577 -7.66 26.71 28.34
N ILE A 578 -7.82 26.14 27.15
CA ILE A 578 -7.00 25.02 26.70
C ILE A 578 -6.04 25.49 25.61
N GLY A 579 -5.05 24.65 25.30
CA GLY A 579 -3.99 24.92 24.35
C GLY A 579 -4.41 25.02 22.89
N ILE A 580 -5.58 25.58 22.55
CA ILE A 580 -6.05 25.78 21.17
C ILE A 580 -6.46 27.25 21.02
N TYR A 581 -5.84 27.93 20.07
CA TYR A 581 -5.97 29.37 19.87
C TYR A 581 -6.07 29.69 18.39
N TYR A 582 -7.18 30.28 17.95
CA TYR A 582 -7.31 30.79 16.60
C TYR A 582 -7.01 32.29 16.57
N ILE A 583 -6.07 32.70 15.73
CA ILE A 583 -5.68 34.10 15.54
C ILE A 583 -6.07 34.53 14.13
N LYS A 584 -7.04 35.44 14.05
CA LYS A 584 -7.46 36.04 12.79
C LYS A 584 -6.44 37.09 12.36
N SER A 585 -5.94 36.98 11.13
CA SER A 585 -4.92 37.90 10.57
C SER A 585 -3.72 38.06 11.53
N TYR A 586 -2.98 36.99 11.77
CA TYR A 586 -1.80 36.93 12.63
C TYR A 586 -0.76 38.02 12.30
N ARG A 587 -0.15 38.62 13.33
CA ARG A 587 0.85 39.71 13.20
C ARG A 587 2.12 39.49 14.03
N GLY A 588 2.32 38.27 14.53
CA GLY A 588 3.41 37.97 15.46
C GLY A 588 3.08 38.35 16.91
N PHE A 589 4.12 38.28 17.75
CA PHE A 589 4.11 38.69 19.15
C PHE A 589 5.23 39.73 19.35
N PRO A 590 5.03 41.02 19.03
CA PRO A 590 6.08 42.03 19.19
C PRO A 590 6.42 42.31 20.66
N ASN A 591 5.48 42.10 21.59
CA ASN A 591 5.68 42.35 23.01
C ASN A 591 5.61 41.04 23.80
N TYR A 592 6.76 40.45 24.09
CA TYR A 592 6.89 39.28 24.98
C TYR A 592 8.25 39.29 25.68
N THR A 593 8.32 38.60 26.82
CA THR A 593 9.57 38.29 27.52
C THR A 593 9.95 36.83 27.28
N VAL A 594 11.24 36.56 27.17
CA VAL A 594 11.73 35.17 27.09
C VAL A 594 11.32 34.42 28.35
N GLY A 595 10.52 33.35 28.18
CA GLY A 595 9.95 32.57 29.28
C GLY A 595 8.43 32.68 29.40
N ASP A 596 7.82 33.69 28.76
CA ASP A 596 6.37 33.88 28.77
C ASP A 596 5.63 32.70 28.10
N ASP A 597 4.49 32.33 28.69
CA ASP A 597 3.55 31.44 28.02
C ASP A 597 2.75 32.22 26.96
N ILE A 598 2.26 31.50 25.95
CA ILE A 598 1.46 32.11 24.86
C ILE A 598 0.25 32.91 25.39
N CYS A 599 -0.36 32.47 26.51
CA CYS A 599 -1.47 33.17 27.16
C CYS A 599 -1.05 34.52 27.75
N ASP A 600 0.15 34.62 28.30
CA ASP A 600 0.67 35.88 28.86
C ASP A 600 0.85 36.93 27.75
N THR A 601 1.29 36.49 26.58
CA THR A 601 1.54 37.38 25.44
C THR A 601 0.28 37.76 24.67
N PHE A 602 -0.72 36.88 24.63
CA PHE A 602 -2.01 37.20 24.00
C PHE A 602 -2.67 38.42 24.64
N THR A 603 -2.64 38.55 25.97
CA THR A 603 -3.23 39.69 26.69
C THR A 603 -2.64 41.03 26.24
N VAL A 604 -1.35 41.05 25.86
CA VAL A 604 -0.62 42.26 25.45
C VAL A 604 -0.75 42.53 23.95
N ASN A 605 -0.78 41.49 23.12
CA ASN A 605 -0.72 41.63 21.65
C ASN A 605 -2.09 41.51 20.96
N TYR A 606 -3.07 40.85 21.59
CA TYR A 606 -4.41 40.57 21.06
C TYR A 606 -5.47 40.74 22.17
N PRO A 607 -5.99 41.95 22.40
CA PRO A 607 -6.72 42.27 23.64
C PRO A 607 -8.16 41.71 23.72
N LYS A 608 -8.71 41.13 22.65
CA LYS A 608 -10.09 40.62 22.62
C LYS A 608 -10.16 39.29 21.90
N PHE A 609 -10.83 38.33 22.53
CA PHE A 609 -11.10 37.01 21.96
C PHE A 609 -12.59 36.66 22.07
N LEU A 610 -13.06 35.86 21.11
CA LEU A 610 -14.28 35.09 21.27
C LEU A 610 -13.99 33.79 22.03
N GLU A 611 -14.94 33.34 22.85
CA GLU A 611 -14.87 32.02 23.47
C GLU A 611 -15.47 30.96 22.55
N TYR A 612 -14.76 29.85 22.37
CA TYR A 612 -15.28 28.63 21.75
C TYR A 612 -15.28 27.50 22.78
N LYS A 613 -16.45 27.20 23.35
CA LYS A 613 -16.60 26.11 24.32
C LYS A 613 -16.62 24.77 23.59
N LEU A 614 -15.66 23.90 23.88
CA LEU A 614 -15.68 22.52 23.38
C LEU A 614 -16.65 21.68 24.20
N TYR A 615 -17.31 20.75 23.51
CA TYR A 615 -18.16 19.75 24.16
C TYR A 615 -17.32 18.59 24.74
N SER A 616 -16.26 18.19 24.04
CA SER A 616 -15.35 17.12 24.45
C SER A 616 -13.93 17.37 23.92
N LEU A 617 -12.94 16.93 24.69
CA LEU A 617 -11.52 17.11 24.41
C LEU A 617 -10.73 15.86 24.79
N ILE A 618 -9.93 15.37 23.83
CA ILE A 618 -8.87 14.41 24.11
C ILE A 618 -7.68 15.18 24.68
N ASP A 619 -7.23 14.80 25.87
CA ASP A 619 -6.08 15.39 26.55
C ASP A 619 -5.18 14.27 27.06
N ILE A 620 -3.99 14.12 26.47
CA ILE A 620 -2.98 13.14 26.86
C ILE A 620 -1.77 13.82 27.53
N GLY A 621 -2.00 15.01 28.10
CA GLY A 621 -0.99 15.93 28.59
C GLY A 621 -0.21 15.46 29.81
N ASP A 622 -0.66 14.42 30.51
CA ASP A 622 0.06 13.80 31.61
C ASP A 622 -0.29 12.31 31.74
N MET A 623 0.48 11.62 32.58
CA MET A 623 0.39 10.17 32.72
C MET A 623 -0.98 9.72 33.26
N MET A 624 -1.63 10.51 34.12
CA MET A 624 -2.97 10.17 34.64
C MET A 624 -4.02 10.30 33.56
N LYS A 625 -3.97 11.37 32.78
CA LYS A 625 -4.90 11.60 31.66
C LYS A 625 -4.75 10.53 30.57
N LEU A 626 -3.53 10.19 30.18
CA LEU A 626 -3.30 9.08 29.24
C LEU A 626 -3.85 7.75 29.77
N ARG A 627 -3.64 7.45 31.07
CA ARG A 627 -4.19 6.25 31.72
C ARG A 627 -5.72 6.21 31.72
N LYS A 628 -6.40 7.35 31.85
CA LYS A 628 -7.86 7.43 31.77
C LYS A 628 -8.38 6.94 30.41
N TYR A 629 -7.78 7.39 29.32
CA TYR A 629 -8.15 6.91 27.98
C TYR A 629 -7.87 5.43 27.77
N ASN A 630 -6.71 5.00 28.26
CA ASN A 630 -6.29 3.60 28.23
C ASN A 630 -7.18 2.67 29.07
N SER A 631 -7.78 3.18 30.15
CA SER A 631 -8.69 2.42 31.02
C SER A 631 -10.13 2.39 30.50
N GLN A 632 -10.59 3.42 29.80
CA GLN A 632 -11.89 3.41 29.11
C GLN A 632 -11.90 2.43 27.92
N LEU A 633 -10.74 2.19 27.30
CA LEU A 633 -10.53 1.15 26.29
C LEU A 633 -10.55 -0.28 26.87
N LEU A 634 -10.58 -0.48 28.20
CA LEU A 634 -10.55 -1.83 28.82
C LEU A 634 -11.80 -2.69 28.56
N SER A 635 -12.80 -2.19 27.80
CA SER A 635 -13.85 -3.05 27.24
C SER A 635 -13.42 -3.75 25.94
N LEU A 636 -12.34 -3.31 25.29
CA LEU A 636 -11.82 -3.83 24.03
C LEU A 636 -10.28 -3.78 23.98
N SER A 637 -9.69 -4.98 24.01
CA SER A 637 -8.34 -5.35 23.54
C SER A 637 -7.10 -4.74 24.24
N PHE A 638 -6.04 -5.55 24.25
CA PHE A 638 -4.76 -5.28 24.90
C PHE A 638 -4.04 -4.11 24.25
N GLN A 639 -3.25 -3.34 25.01
CA GLN A 639 -2.41 -2.27 24.45
C GLN A 639 -1.26 -2.85 23.62
N THR A 640 -1.14 -2.41 22.39
CA THR A 640 -0.12 -2.86 21.45
C THR A 640 0.55 -1.69 20.74
N ARG A 641 1.56 -1.96 19.92
CA ARG A 641 2.15 -0.96 19.03
C ARG A 641 1.27 -0.83 17.79
N PHE A 642 1.42 0.24 17.02
CA PHE A 642 0.55 0.50 15.87
C PHE A 642 0.62 -0.55 14.76
N PHE A 643 1.73 -1.26 14.68
CA PHE A 643 1.97 -2.30 13.70
C PHE A 643 1.49 -3.70 14.15
N ASN A 644 0.92 -3.85 15.35
CA ASN A 644 0.40 -5.13 15.81
C ASN A 644 -0.83 -5.00 16.72
N GLU A 645 -1.54 -6.10 16.90
CA GLU A 645 -2.64 -6.20 17.86
C GLU A 645 -2.60 -7.53 18.61
N ILE A 646 -3.23 -7.53 19.79
CA ILE A 646 -3.46 -8.72 20.59
C ILE A 646 -4.95 -8.79 20.90
N VAL A 647 -5.55 -9.93 20.62
CA VAL A 647 -6.96 -10.24 20.88
C VAL A 647 -7.07 -11.52 21.69
N LYS A 648 -8.23 -11.75 22.32
CA LYS A 648 -8.54 -13.05 22.93
C LYS A 648 -8.62 -14.12 21.83
N GLY A 649 -8.11 -15.31 22.11
CA GLY A 649 -8.28 -16.46 21.24
C GLY A 649 -9.67 -17.09 21.39
N ILE A 650 -9.84 -18.27 20.79
CA ILE A 650 -11.13 -18.99 20.83
C ILE A 650 -11.40 -19.51 22.25
N ASP A 651 -10.35 -19.88 22.98
CA ASP A 651 -10.41 -20.26 24.38
C ASP A 651 -10.09 -19.04 25.26
N ASP A 652 -10.81 -18.88 26.38
CA ASP A 652 -10.64 -17.74 27.29
C ASP A 652 -9.22 -17.62 27.89
N ASN A 653 -8.43 -18.70 27.82
CA ASN A 653 -7.05 -18.78 28.30
C ASN A 653 -6.00 -18.57 27.21
N THR A 654 -6.38 -18.16 26.00
CA THR A 654 -5.44 -17.90 24.89
C THR A 654 -5.51 -16.47 24.38
N LEU A 655 -4.38 -16.01 23.82
CA LEU A 655 -4.20 -14.71 23.19
C LEU A 655 -3.69 -14.92 21.77
N ILE A 656 -4.26 -14.19 20.82
CA ILE A 656 -3.79 -14.13 19.44
C ILE A 656 -3.08 -12.81 19.23
N LYS A 657 -1.80 -12.86 18.90
CA LYS A 657 -1.02 -11.71 18.43
C LYS A 657 -0.96 -11.73 16.91
N ARG A 658 -1.21 -10.61 16.23
CA ARG A 658 -1.09 -10.49 14.77
C ARG A 658 -0.54 -9.14 14.35
N SER A 659 0.10 -9.07 13.19
CA SER A 659 0.55 -7.82 12.57
C SER A 659 -0.63 -7.06 11.95
N LEU A 660 -0.44 -5.75 11.77
CA LEU A 660 -1.40 -4.85 11.13
C LEU A 660 -0.88 -4.24 9.82
N ASP A 661 0.44 -4.23 9.63
CA ASP A 661 1.10 -3.64 8.46
C ASP A 661 2.41 -4.38 8.11
N ALA A 662 3.10 -3.91 7.06
CA ALA A 662 4.34 -4.50 6.59
C ALA A 662 5.49 -4.47 7.62
N GLN A 663 5.56 -3.44 8.47
CA GLN A 663 6.55 -3.38 9.55
C GLN A 663 6.25 -4.44 10.62
N GLY A 664 4.97 -4.57 10.96
CA GLY A 664 4.47 -5.59 11.88
C GLY A 664 4.75 -6.99 11.37
N ASP A 665 4.61 -7.23 10.07
CA ASP A 665 4.95 -8.50 9.43
C ASP A 665 6.42 -8.88 9.64
N GLU A 666 7.36 -7.94 9.48
CA GLU A 666 8.78 -8.20 9.70
C GLU A 666 9.09 -8.51 11.17
N ILE A 667 8.53 -7.71 12.09
CA ILE A 667 8.75 -7.87 13.54
C ILE A 667 8.15 -9.19 14.03
N ILE A 668 6.90 -9.49 13.65
CA ILE A 668 6.22 -10.69 14.13
C ILE A 668 6.86 -11.96 13.57
N LYS A 669 7.46 -11.92 12.37
CA LYS A 669 8.26 -13.03 11.83
C LYS A 669 9.48 -13.33 12.71
N LYS A 670 10.20 -12.29 13.15
CA LYS A 670 11.35 -12.45 14.07
C LYS A 670 10.91 -13.07 15.39
N GLU A 671 9.79 -12.60 15.94
CA GLU A 671 9.22 -13.13 17.19
C GLU A 671 8.74 -14.59 17.05
N ILE A 672 8.05 -14.93 15.96
CA ILE A 672 7.65 -16.31 15.65
C ILE A 672 8.88 -17.23 15.55
N ASN A 673 9.93 -16.77 14.88
CA ASN A 673 11.18 -17.54 14.76
C ASN A 673 11.85 -17.73 16.13
N TRP A 674 11.84 -16.71 16.99
CA TRP A 674 12.34 -16.82 18.36
C TRP A 674 11.58 -17.88 19.16
N TYR A 675 10.24 -17.84 19.16
CA TYR A 675 9.41 -18.83 19.83
C TYR A 675 9.56 -20.25 19.27
N ARG A 676 9.83 -20.40 17.97
CA ARG A 676 10.13 -21.72 17.36
C ARG A 676 11.49 -22.28 17.77
N ASN A 677 12.46 -21.40 18.03
CA ASN A 677 13.84 -21.79 18.36
C ASN A 677 14.01 -22.13 19.84
N ILE A 678 13.20 -21.54 20.73
CA ILE A 678 13.18 -21.95 22.13
C ILE A 678 12.59 -23.37 22.22
N LYS A 679 13.34 -24.30 22.82
CA LYS A 679 12.91 -25.69 22.99
C LYS A 679 11.58 -25.72 23.75
N SER A 680 10.64 -26.52 23.27
CA SER A 680 9.27 -26.68 23.80
C SER A 680 9.15 -27.15 25.27
N ASN A 681 10.26 -27.31 25.99
CA ASN A 681 10.34 -27.82 27.36
C ASN A 681 10.79 -26.78 28.40
N ASN A 682 10.94 -25.50 28.05
CA ASN A 682 11.32 -24.49 29.04
C ASN A 682 10.08 -23.87 29.69
N ASN A 683 9.96 -24.02 31.02
CA ASN A 683 8.86 -23.48 31.84
C ASN A 683 8.85 -21.93 31.94
N TYR A 684 9.70 -21.24 31.18
CA TYR A 684 9.95 -19.80 31.27
C TYR A 684 9.27 -18.97 30.18
N THR A 685 8.62 -19.61 29.20
CA THR A 685 7.87 -18.94 28.13
C THR A 685 6.40 -19.35 28.13
N PRO A 686 5.47 -18.48 27.73
CA PRO A 686 4.07 -18.88 27.54
C PRO A 686 3.99 -19.98 26.48
N LYS A 687 3.08 -20.94 26.67
CA LYS A 687 2.87 -21.99 25.69
C LYS A 687 2.34 -21.40 24.38
N ILE A 688 2.97 -21.73 23.25
CA ILE A 688 2.48 -21.35 21.92
C ILE A 688 1.63 -22.49 21.36
N TYR A 689 0.36 -22.20 21.05
CA TYR A 689 -0.60 -23.17 20.56
C TYR A 689 -0.60 -23.27 19.04
N LYS A 690 -0.47 -22.12 18.35
CA LYS A 690 -0.58 -22.07 16.89
C LYS A 690 0.31 -20.98 16.31
N PHE A 691 0.99 -21.30 15.20
CA PHE A 691 1.66 -20.31 14.37
C PHE A 691 0.88 -20.11 13.07
N GLY A 692 0.70 -18.86 12.68
CA GLY A 692 0.26 -18.43 11.35
C GLY A 692 1.37 -17.67 10.62
N ARG A 693 1.05 -17.10 9.45
CA ARG A 693 2.01 -16.36 8.62
C ARG A 693 2.52 -15.09 9.31
N ASN A 694 1.59 -14.25 9.77
CA ASN A 694 1.88 -13.02 10.49
C ASN A 694 1.06 -12.95 11.80
N THR A 695 0.92 -14.09 12.47
CA THR A 695 0.16 -14.22 13.71
C THR A 695 0.60 -15.46 14.47
N PHE A 696 0.41 -15.47 15.79
CA PHE A 696 0.50 -16.68 16.59
C PHE A 696 -0.48 -16.61 17.76
N GLU A 697 -0.91 -17.78 18.23
CA GLU A 697 -1.77 -17.96 19.39
C GLU A 697 -0.94 -18.52 20.55
N MET A 698 -1.00 -17.86 21.70
CA MET A 698 -0.21 -18.15 22.89
C MET A 698 -1.09 -18.23 24.14
N GLU A 699 -0.56 -18.84 25.18
CA GLU A 699 -1.14 -18.89 26.50
C GLU A 699 -1.26 -17.51 27.15
N GLN A 700 -2.41 -17.26 27.75
CA GLN A 700 -2.60 -16.14 28.65
C GLN A 700 -2.15 -16.52 30.06
N LEU A 701 -1.09 -15.88 30.53
CA LEU A 701 -0.64 -15.99 31.92
C LEU A 701 -1.34 -14.95 32.80
N ASN A 702 -2.12 -15.41 33.77
CA ASN A 702 -2.78 -14.55 34.78
C ASN A 702 -1.83 -14.27 35.96
N ALA A 703 -0.68 -13.65 35.69
CA ALA A 703 0.34 -13.30 36.68
C ALA A 703 0.56 -11.78 36.79
N LYS A 704 1.08 -11.30 37.93
CA LYS A 704 1.51 -9.90 38.09
C LYS A 704 2.90 -9.72 37.46
N PRO A 705 3.11 -8.72 36.57
CA PRO A 705 4.44 -8.43 36.04
C PRO A 705 5.42 -8.08 37.15
N ILE A 706 6.67 -8.56 37.04
CA ILE A 706 7.69 -8.42 38.09
C ILE A 706 7.90 -6.97 38.52
N TYR A 707 7.99 -6.03 37.56
CA TYR A 707 8.22 -4.61 37.85
C TYR A 707 7.12 -3.96 38.71
N ARG A 708 5.93 -4.57 38.81
CA ARG A 708 4.84 -4.04 39.64
C ARG A 708 4.95 -4.45 41.09
N VAL A 709 5.66 -5.53 41.38
CA VAL A 709 5.77 -6.10 42.73
C VAL A 709 7.19 -6.03 43.26
N PHE A 710 8.18 -5.81 42.39
CA PHE A 710 9.61 -5.91 42.72
C PHE A 710 10.02 -5.04 43.91
N ASP A 711 9.55 -3.80 43.97
CA ASP A 711 9.88 -2.86 45.05
C ASP A 711 9.24 -3.23 46.40
N GLU A 712 8.17 -4.04 46.39
CA GLU A 712 7.44 -4.51 47.57
C GLU A 712 8.04 -5.79 48.20
N LEU A 713 8.98 -6.43 47.50
CA LEU A 713 9.61 -7.67 47.94
C LEU A 713 10.72 -7.43 48.97
N TYR A 714 10.94 -8.41 49.84
CA TYR A 714 12.12 -8.42 50.71
C TYR A 714 13.40 -8.60 49.89
N GLU A 715 14.53 -8.10 50.38
CA GLU A 715 15.81 -8.16 49.66
C GLU A 715 16.20 -9.59 49.25
N ASP A 716 16.01 -10.58 50.14
CA ASP A 716 16.29 -11.98 49.82
C ASP A 716 15.43 -12.51 48.66
N GLN A 717 14.17 -12.05 48.56
CA GLN A 717 13.28 -12.42 47.45
C GLN A 717 13.68 -11.74 46.15
N LYS A 718 14.10 -10.47 46.19
CA LYS A 718 14.63 -9.76 45.02
C LYS A 718 15.87 -10.46 44.48
N LEU A 719 16.79 -10.83 45.36
CA LEU A 719 18.02 -11.55 45.02
C LEU A 719 17.71 -12.91 44.40
N ASN A 720 16.78 -13.68 44.97
CA ASN A 720 16.35 -14.95 44.39
C ASN A 720 15.77 -14.77 42.98
N ILE A 721 14.88 -13.78 42.78
CA ILE A 721 14.29 -13.51 41.46
C ILE A 721 15.35 -13.09 40.43
N ILE A 722 16.30 -12.24 40.82
CA ILE A 722 17.41 -11.85 39.94
C ILE A 722 18.25 -13.09 39.61
N SER A 723 18.55 -13.93 40.60
CA SER A 723 19.27 -15.20 40.40
C SER A 723 18.53 -16.10 39.41
N ASP A 724 17.22 -16.29 39.57
CA ASP A 724 16.39 -17.08 38.66
C ASP A 724 16.41 -16.51 37.24
N ILE A 725 16.29 -15.18 37.08
CA ILE A 725 16.37 -14.52 35.77
C ILE A 725 17.74 -14.75 35.12
N ILE A 726 18.83 -14.62 35.89
CA ILE A 726 20.19 -14.85 35.40
C ILE A 726 20.35 -16.32 35.00
N GLU A 727 19.91 -17.27 35.81
CA GLU A 727 19.96 -18.70 35.49
C GLU A 727 19.17 -19.03 34.22
N ILE A 728 17.99 -18.41 34.04
CA ILE A 728 17.19 -18.56 32.81
C ILE A 728 17.93 -17.97 31.60
N LEU A 729 18.53 -16.78 31.73
CA LEU A 729 19.30 -16.17 30.65
C LEU A 729 20.55 -16.97 30.33
N ASP A 730 21.23 -17.51 31.34
CA ASP A 730 22.39 -18.38 31.18
C ASP A 730 21.97 -19.69 30.51
N ASP A 731 20.85 -20.31 30.86
CA ASP A 731 20.31 -21.48 30.16
C ASP A 731 19.98 -21.15 28.69
N LEU A 732 19.27 -20.05 28.45
CA LEU A 732 18.92 -19.58 27.11
C LEU A 732 20.17 -19.31 26.25
N HIS A 733 21.21 -18.70 26.83
CA HIS A 733 22.48 -18.39 26.16
C HIS A 733 23.49 -19.54 26.17
N SER A 734 23.34 -20.54 27.03
CA SER A 734 24.19 -21.74 27.07
C SER A 734 23.94 -22.67 25.87
N ASN A 735 22.77 -22.53 25.22
CA ASN A 735 22.54 -23.10 23.92
C ASN A 735 23.56 -22.49 22.94
N LYS A 736 24.57 -23.29 22.56
CA LYS A 736 25.50 -22.96 21.49
C LYS A 736 24.77 -22.92 20.16
N ILE A 737 24.12 -21.81 19.86
CA ILE A 737 23.61 -21.51 18.53
C ILE A 737 24.82 -21.03 17.73
N SER A 738 25.20 -21.80 16.71
CA SER A 738 26.21 -21.36 15.74
C SER A 738 25.59 -20.22 14.93
N ILE A 739 25.89 -18.98 15.31
CA ILE A 739 25.50 -17.79 14.54
C ILE A 739 26.58 -17.58 13.48
N GLU A 740 26.17 -17.48 12.21
CA GLU A 740 27.11 -17.19 11.12
C GLU A 740 27.86 -15.90 11.41
N LYS A 741 29.18 -15.88 11.14
CA LYS A 741 30.03 -14.72 11.41
C LYS A 741 29.48 -13.43 10.79
N ASP A 742 28.86 -13.52 9.61
CA ASP A 742 28.29 -12.36 8.91
C ASP A 742 27.00 -11.86 9.58
N ILE A 743 26.15 -12.76 10.09
CA ILE A 743 25.00 -12.39 10.92
C ILE A 743 25.48 -11.79 12.23
N LEU A 744 26.47 -12.40 12.89
CA LEU A 744 27.06 -11.85 14.10
C LEU A 744 27.71 -10.48 13.82
N MET A 745 28.41 -10.30 12.72
CA MET A 745 29.01 -9.02 12.33
C MET A 745 27.95 -7.99 11.95
N GLN A 746 26.89 -8.38 11.27
CA GLN A 746 25.78 -7.51 10.92
C GLN A 746 25.00 -7.10 12.17
N ASP A 747 24.64 -8.04 13.04
CA ASP A 747 23.96 -7.77 14.30
C ASP A 747 24.86 -6.99 15.25
N THR A 748 26.16 -7.31 15.34
CA THR A 748 27.13 -6.52 16.11
C THR A 748 27.30 -5.13 15.51
N LYS A 749 27.32 -5.00 14.18
CA LYS A 749 27.34 -3.69 13.55
C LYS A 749 26.06 -2.94 13.90
N ILE A 750 24.88 -3.53 13.74
CA ILE A 750 23.61 -2.87 14.05
C ILE A 750 23.53 -2.48 15.53
N GLU A 751 23.78 -3.43 16.43
CA GLU A 751 23.60 -3.27 17.87
C GLU A 751 24.72 -2.47 18.54
N CYS A 752 25.98 -2.67 18.13
CA CYS A 752 27.14 -2.06 18.78
C CYS A 752 27.74 -0.89 18.00
N TYR A 753 27.60 -0.85 16.67
CA TYR A 753 28.11 0.27 15.85
C TYR A 753 27.00 1.21 15.41
N ASP A 754 26.02 0.81 14.60
CA ASP A 754 25.01 1.68 14.03
C ASP A 754 24.12 2.29 15.11
N LYS A 755 23.65 1.53 16.11
CA LYS A 755 22.87 2.10 17.24
C LYS A 755 23.70 3.06 18.08
N VAL A 756 24.96 2.75 18.36
CA VAL A 756 25.83 3.60 19.19
C VAL A 756 26.31 4.81 18.40
N TYR A 757 26.70 4.65 17.14
CA TYR A 757 27.07 5.70 16.21
C TYR A 757 25.89 6.63 15.97
N GLN A 758 24.69 6.11 15.70
CA GLN A 758 23.48 6.92 15.62
C GLN A 758 23.24 7.66 16.93
N PHE A 759 23.35 7.00 18.08
CA PHE A 759 23.14 7.64 19.39
C PHE A 759 24.19 8.72 19.72
N MET A 760 25.47 8.50 19.40
CA MET A 760 26.54 9.49 19.57
C MET A 760 26.40 10.65 18.59
N THR A 761 26.03 10.38 17.34
CA THR A 761 25.73 11.41 16.33
C THR A 761 24.49 12.23 16.73
N PHE A 762 23.58 11.65 17.52
CA PHE A 762 22.39 12.31 18.10
C PHE A 762 22.69 13.12 19.37
N GLN A 763 23.85 12.93 20.02
CA GLN A 763 24.29 13.72 21.18
C GLN A 763 25.34 14.79 20.82
N ILE A 764 26.02 14.63 19.68
CA ILE A 764 27.08 15.52 19.20
C ILE A 764 26.54 16.57 18.20
N ASN A 765 25.40 16.29 17.54
CA ASN A 765 24.58 17.27 16.85
C ASN A 765 23.42 17.70 17.74
#